data_AF-M1EIF5-F1
#
_entry.id   AF-M1EIF5-F1
#
_cell.length_a   1.000
_cell.length_b   1.000
_cell.length_c   1.000
_cell.angle_alpha   90.00
_cell.angle_beta   90.00
_cell.angle_gamma   90.00
#
_symmetry.space_group_name_H-M   'P 1'
#
loop_
_entity.id
_entity.type
_entity.pdbx_description
1 polymer ?
#
loop_
_entity_poly.entity_id
_entity_poly.type
_entity_poly.pdbx_seq_one_letter_code
_entity_poly.pdbx_strand_id
1 'polypeptide(L)'
;MPGKLLWGDIMELEAPLEETESQRKERQKSDRRKSRHHYDSDEKSETRENGVADNLDGPKPKKAKLKEKLNGDTEEGCNNRLSDEFSKSHKSRRKDLSNGDIDEYEKKSKRVSSLDSSPKSSDNKVEETLTREQKEGAFSNFPISEETIKLLKGRGVSYLFPIQVKTFGPVYEGKDLIAQARTGTGKTFSFAIPLIERLQRNQETIKKSRSPKVLVLAPTRELANQVAKDFKDITRKLSVACFYGGTSYQSQINHIRNGIDILVGTPGRIKDHLQSGRLDLSKLRHVVLDEVDQMLDLGFAEQVEDIIHESYKTDSEDNPQTLLFSATCPQWVYKVAKKYMKSRYEQVDLVGKMTQKAATTVEHLAIQCHWSQRPAVIGDVLQVYSGSEGRAIIFCETKKNVTEMAMNPHIKQNAQCLHGDIAQSQREITLKGFREGSFKVLVATNVAARGLDIPEVDLVIQSSPPQDVESYIHRSGRTGRAGRTGICICFYQPRERGQLRYVEQKAGITFKRVGVPSTMDLVKSKSMDAIRSLASVSYAAVDFFRPSAQRLIEEKGAVDALAAALAHISGASSFEPRSLITSDKGFVTMTLESPEEIEDISCAWKELNRKLSSNAVSQITRMCLLKGNMGVCFDVPTTESERLQAEWHDSDWILSLPAKLPEIEEYYDGNTSSNSRQRSGWSSGRSGRSGRSGGRSGGRSGRQSRQGSRSGSRQDGRRRSGNRNRSRSGGHKRSF
;
A
#
# COMPACT_ATOMS: atom_id res chain seq x y z
N MET A 1 -0.48 39.33 15.61
CA MET A 1 -0.93 38.94 16.97
C MET A 1 -2.44 39.07 17.00
N PRO A 2 -3.15 38.04 17.48
CA PRO A 2 -3.78 38.09 18.80
C PRO A 2 -3.21 36.97 19.71
N GLY A 3 -3.52 36.88 21.01
CA GLY A 3 -4.37 37.72 21.86
C GLY A 3 -4.95 36.85 22.98
N LYS A 4 -4.20 36.72 24.09
CA LYS A 4 -4.60 35.87 25.22
C LYS A 4 -5.81 36.48 25.95
N LEU A 5 -6.76 35.63 26.34
CA LEU A 5 -7.62 35.87 27.50
C LEU A 5 -7.54 34.64 28.41
N LEU A 6 -7.29 34.90 29.69
CA LEU A 6 -7.35 33.92 30.76
C LEU A 6 -8.80 33.86 31.27
N TRP A 7 -9.21 32.71 31.78
CA TRP A 7 -10.33 32.61 32.71
C TRP A 7 -9.78 32.29 34.08
N GLY A 8 -10.29 32.98 35.10
CA GLY A 8 -10.00 32.75 36.51
C GLY A 8 -11.21 33.16 37.32
N ASP A 9 -11.67 32.23 38.14
CA ASP A 9 -12.42 32.32 39.40
C ASP A 9 -13.38 33.50 39.64
N ILE A 10 -14.63 33.16 39.98
CA ILE A 10 -15.32 33.53 41.25
C ILE A 10 -16.79 33.10 41.17
N MET A 11 -17.21 32.20 42.07
CA MET A 11 -18.35 32.33 42.99
C MET A 11 -18.57 31.01 43.76
N GLU A 12 -19.04 31.10 45.00
CA GLU A 12 -19.08 30.01 45.98
C GLU A 12 -20.50 29.52 46.28
N LEU A 13 -20.56 28.31 46.87
CA LEU A 13 -21.54 27.85 47.87
C LEU A 13 -23.06 27.94 47.57
N GLU A 14 -23.65 26.76 47.33
CA GLU A 14 -24.90 26.37 48.02
C GLU A 14 -24.86 24.87 48.37
N ALA A 15 -25.57 24.45 49.43
CA ALA A 15 -25.40 23.12 50.04
C ALA A 15 -26.51 22.12 49.65
N PRO A 16 -26.22 20.80 49.57
CA PRO A 16 -27.20 19.80 49.16
C PRO A 16 -28.21 19.44 50.26
N LEU A 17 -29.46 19.21 49.86
CA LEU A 17 -30.53 18.68 50.72
C LEU A 17 -30.47 17.15 50.81
N GLU A 18 -30.73 16.59 52.00
CA GLU A 18 -30.74 15.13 52.22
C GLU A 18 -32.04 14.47 51.74
N GLU A 19 -31.95 13.42 50.90
CA GLU A 19 -33.10 12.54 50.59
C GLU A 19 -33.45 11.64 51.78
N THR A 20 -34.73 11.56 52.15
CA THR A 20 -35.18 10.79 53.31
C THR A 20 -35.36 9.30 53.02
N GLU A 21 -35.13 8.47 54.05
CA GLU A 21 -35.06 7.00 53.94
C GLU A 21 -36.32 6.32 53.37
N SER A 22 -37.46 7.00 53.40
CA SER A 22 -38.73 6.56 52.80
C SER A 22 -38.61 6.32 51.30
N GLN A 23 -37.93 7.19 50.56
CA GLN A 23 -37.84 7.12 49.09
C GLN A 23 -37.02 5.91 48.60
N ARG A 24 -36.04 5.45 49.39
CA ARG A 24 -35.28 4.21 49.12
C ARG A 24 -36.16 2.95 49.19
N LYS A 25 -37.20 2.94 50.02
CA LYS A 25 -38.02 1.75 50.31
C LYS A 25 -39.08 1.46 49.23
N GLU A 26 -39.43 2.43 48.39
CA GLU A 26 -40.32 2.19 47.23
C GLU A 26 -39.57 1.65 46.00
N ARG A 27 -38.39 2.21 45.66
CA ARG A 27 -37.58 1.72 44.52
C ARG A 27 -37.19 0.23 44.66
N GLN A 28 -36.95 -0.26 45.88
CA GLN A 28 -36.68 -1.70 46.09
C GLN A 28 -37.90 -2.62 45.91
N LYS A 29 -39.14 -2.09 45.84
CA LYS A 29 -40.36 -2.89 45.62
C LYS A 29 -40.70 -3.10 44.14
N SER A 30 -40.24 -2.24 43.22
CA SER A 30 -40.49 -2.42 41.78
C SER A 30 -39.74 -3.61 41.20
N ASP A 31 -38.45 -3.74 41.51
CA ASP A 31 -37.56 -4.65 40.80
C ASP A 31 -37.81 -6.12 41.18
N ARG A 32 -38.23 -6.36 42.42
CA ARG A 32 -38.65 -7.68 42.91
C ARG A 32 -39.87 -8.28 42.18
N ARG A 33 -40.58 -7.52 41.34
CA ARG A 33 -41.73 -8.03 40.56
C ARG A 33 -41.39 -8.49 39.13
N LYS A 34 -40.16 -8.28 38.62
CA LYS A 34 -39.79 -8.68 37.24
C LYS A 34 -38.97 -9.97 37.12
N SER A 35 -38.55 -10.59 38.24
CA SER A 35 -37.65 -11.76 38.25
C SER A 35 -38.35 -13.09 38.58
N ARG A 36 -39.60 -13.30 38.12
CA ARG A 36 -40.35 -14.56 38.27
C ARG A 36 -41.29 -14.81 37.08
N HIS A 37 -40.77 -15.42 36.00
CA HIS A 37 -41.51 -16.38 35.17
C HIS A 37 -40.54 -17.19 34.29
N HIS A 38 -40.88 -18.47 34.08
CA HIS A 38 -40.23 -19.50 33.26
C HIS A 38 -38.80 -19.96 33.61
N TYR A 39 -38.77 -21.21 34.08
CA TYR A 39 -37.72 -22.22 33.92
C TYR A 39 -38.44 -23.52 33.48
N ASP A 40 -37.69 -24.60 33.18
CA ASP A 40 -38.13 -25.93 32.71
C ASP A 40 -38.68 -25.95 31.25
N SER A 41 -38.45 -26.97 30.39
CA SER A 41 -37.45 -28.07 30.28
C SER A 41 -37.45 -28.55 28.79
N ASP A 42 -36.75 -29.56 28.24
CA ASP A 42 -35.79 -30.62 28.62
C ASP A 42 -34.86 -30.85 27.37
N GLU A 43 -33.55 -31.16 27.47
CA GLU A 43 -32.89 -32.49 27.61
C GLU A 43 -32.73 -33.35 26.31
N LYS A 44 -31.64 -34.15 26.25
CA LYS A 44 -31.29 -35.25 25.30
C LYS A 44 -31.00 -34.97 23.80
N SER A 45 -29.70 -34.75 23.53
CA SER A 45 -28.77 -35.66 22.79
C SER A 45 -29.18 -36.50 21.55
N GLU A 46 -28.19 -36.64 20.65
CA GLU A 46 -27.84 -37.79 19.77
C GLU A 46 -27.94 -37.62 18.24
N THR A 47 -26.74 -37.65 17.62
CA THR A 47 -26.36 -38.26 16.32
C THR A 47 -27.15 -38.00 15.01
N ARG A 48 -26.39 -37.80 13.92
CA ARG A 48 -26.50 -38.68 12.73
C ARG A 48 -25.30 -38.55 11.81
N GLU A 49 -24.76 -39.69 11.42
CA GLU A 49 -23.84 -39.84 10.29
C GLU A 49 -24.60 -40.10 8.97
N ASN A 50 -23.89 -39.92 7.86
CA ASN A 50 -23.91 -40.75 6.64
C ASN A 50 -25.25 -41.38 6.16
N GLY A 51 -25.71 -40.92 4.99
CA GLY A 51 -25.36 -41.70 3.78
C GLY A 51 -26.47 -42.18 2.82
N VAL A 52 -26.05 -42.24 1.55
CA VAL A 52 -26.60 -43.05 0.44
C VAL A 52 -27.92 -42.55 -0.19
N ALA A 53 -28.10 -42.89 -1.48
CA ALA A 53 -29.17 -42.46 -2.38
C ALA A 53 -29.94 -43.66 -2.92
N ASP A 54 -31.02 -43.45 -3.68
CA ASP A 54 -31.03 -43.98 -5.05
C ASP A 54 -32.08 -43.37 -6.02
N ASN A 55 -31.84 -43.67 -7.29
CA ASN A 55 -32.54 -43.44 -8.57
C ASN A 55 -34.09 -43.30 -8.61
N LEU A 56 -34.63 -42.53 -9.58
CA LEU A 56 -35.22 -43.08 -10.84
C LEU A 56 -35.85 -42.03 -11.80
N ASP A 57 -35.54 -42.20 -13.10
CA ASP A 57 -36.18 -41.81 -14.39
C ASP A 57 -37.02 -40.50 -14.64
N GLY A 58 -37.32 -40.24 -15.93
CA GLY A 58 -38.02 -39.05 -16.48
C GLY A 58 -39.54 -39.21 -16.71
N PRO A 59 -40.21 -38.49 -17.67
CA PRO A 59 -39.68 -37.84 -18.88
C PRO A 59 -40.17 -36.37 -19.14
N LYS A 60 -40.01 -35.86 -20.38
CA LYS A 60 -40.41 -34.51 -20.86
C LYS A 60 -41.79 -34.50 -21.54
N PRO A 61 -42.44 -33.33 -21.67
CA PRO A 61 -42.68 -32.79 -23.03
C PRO A 61 -42.47 -31.25 -23.17
N LYS A 62 -42.94 -30.65 -24.28
CA LYS A 62 -42.76 -29.23 -24.69
C LYS A 62 -44.07 -28.60 -25.20
N LYS A 63 -44.07 -27.25 -25.36
CA LYS A 63 -45.01 -26.36 -26.12
C LYS A 63 -46.30 -25.92 -25.39
N ALA A 64 -46.98 -24.80 -25.73
CA ALA A 64 -46.57 -23.49 -26.34
C ALA A 64 -47.77 -22.49 -26.46
N LYS A 65 -47.49 -21.16 -26.39
CA LYS A 65 -48.36 -20.02 -26.83
C LYS A 65 -49.71 -19.87 -26.04
N LEU A 66 -50.56 -18.83 -26.17
CA LEU A 66 -50.88 -17.92 -27.29
C LEU A 66 -51.72 -16.66 -26.86
N LYS A 67 -51.41 -15.43 -27.36
CA LYS A 67 -52.24 -14.17 -27.53
C LYS A 67 -53.07 -13.64 -26.30
N GLU A 68 -53.71 -12.45 -26.25
CA GLU A 68 -54.27 -11.44 -27.20
C GLU A 68 -53.92 -9.96 -26.79
N LYS A 69 -53.74 -8.94 -27.68
CA LYS A 69 -54.70 -8.12 -28.51
C LYS A 69 -55.44 -7.05 -27.66
N LEU A 70 -55.87 -5.85 -28.12
CA LEU A 70 -56.26 -5.34 -29.45
C LEU A 70 -55.77 -3.88 -29.76
N ASN A 71 -55.69 -3.58 -31.08
CA ASN A 71 -56.05 -2.36 -31.87
C ASN A 71 -55.64 -0.91 -31.43
N GLY A 72 -55.46 0.05 -32.35
CA GLY A 72 -55.42 0.00 -33.83
C GLY A 72 -55.54 1.40 -34.51
N ASP A 73 -55.02 1.51 -35.75
CA ASP A 73 -55.33 2.38 -36.94
C ASP A 73 -55.63 3.90 -36.75
N THR A 74 -55.45 4.86 -37.69
CA THR A 74 -55.33 4.99 -39.18
C THR A 74 -54.35 6.16 -39.53
N GLU A 75 -53.47 6.13 -40.54
CA GLU A 75 -53.56 6.30 -42.03
C GLU A 75 -53.35 7.75 -42.60
N GLU A 76 -53.13 7.83 -43.93
CA GLU A 76 -52.66 8.97 -44.78
C GLU A 76 -51.20 9.44 -44.54
N GLY A 77 -50.43 9.96 -45.51
CA GLY A 77 -50.65 10.32 -46.94
C GLY A 77 -49.92 11.65 -47.25
N CYS A 78 -49.27 11.95 -48.39
CA CYS A 78 -49.07 11.26 -49.68
C CYS A 78 -47.69 11.63 -50.31
N ASN A 79 -47.53 11.60 -51.64
CA ASN A 79 -46.24 11.56 -52.37
C ASN A 79 -45.86 12.86 -53.16
N ASN A 80 -44.63 12.82 -53.71
CA ASN A 80 -44.20 13.26 -55.06
C ASN A 80 -43.57 14.66 -55.34
N ARG A 81 -42.28 14.60 -55.74
CA ARG A 81 -41.69 15.00 -57.05
C ARG A 81 -41.74 16.46 -57.59
N LEU A 82 -40.53 16.91 -57.99
CA LEU A 82 -40.18 17.74 -59.18
C LEU A 82 -40.67 19.23 -59.18
N SER A 83 -40.02 20.20 -59.83
CA SER A 83 -38.69 20.30 -60.50
C SER A 83 -38.29 21.80 -60.70
N ASP A 84 -37.13 22.06 -61.34
CA ASP A 84 -36.79 23.28 -62.13
C ASP A 84 -36.51 24.63 -61.39
N GLU A 85 -35.72 25.58 -61.90
CA GLU A 85 -34.47 25.56 -62.71
C GLU A 85 -33.75 26.96 -62.61
N PHE A 86 -32.71 27.24 -63.43
CA PHE A 86 -31.93 28.50 -63.57
C PHE A 86 -31.01 28.92 -62.38
N SER A 87 -29.78 29.45 -62.56
CA SER A 87 -28.96 29.67 -63.77
C SER A 87 -27.44 29.85 -63.50
N LYS A 88 -26.60 29.52 -64.52
CA LYS A 88 -25.36 30.20 -65.03
C LYS A 88 -24.34 30.86 -64.04
N SER A 89 -23.01 30.82 -64.21
CA SER A 89 -22.11 30.21 -65.22
C SER A 89 -20.60 30.36 -64.82
N HIS A 90 -19.67 29.76 -65.59
CA HIS A 90 -18.19 29.94 -65.64
C HIS A 90 -17.36 29.77 -64.33
N LYS A 91 -16.27 28.99 -64.20
CA LYS A 91 -15.30 28.26 -65.07
C LYS A 91 -14.03 29.05 -65.48
N SER A 92 -12.87 28.57 -64.98
CA SER A 92 -11.46 28.99 -65.24
C SER A 92 -11.03 30.33 -64.58
N ARG A 93 -9.73 30.63 -64.38
CA ARG A 93 -8.48 30.10 -65.00
C ARG A 93 -7.25 30.24 -64.08
N ARG A 94 -6.21 29.42 -64.29
CA ARG A 94 -4.88 29.53 -63.64
C ARG A 94 -4.05 30.71 -64.19
N LYS A 95 -3.23 31.33 -63.33
CA LYS A 95 -1.75 31.54 -63.40
C LYS A 95 -1.35 32.46 -62.23
N ASP A 96 -0.32 32.24 -61.40
CA ASP A 96 1.09 31.78 -61.53
C ASP A 96 2.09 32.96 -61.56
N LEU A 97 3.04 32.94 -60.60
CA LEU A 97 4.32 33.72 -60.54
C LEU A 97 4.18 35.24 -60.23
N SER A 98 5.18 35.95 -59.66
CA SER A 98 6.60 35.62 -59.36
C SER A 98 7.20 36.38 -58.15
N ASN A 99 8.18 35.76 -57.47
CA ASN A 99 9.45 36.25 -56.84
C ASN A 99 9.60 37.64 -56.15
N GLY A 100 10.66 37.77 -55.32
CA GLY A 100 11.08 39.01 -54.65
C GLY A 100 10.82 38.98 -53.13
N ASP A 101 11.45 38.11 -52.34
CA ASP A 101 12.87 38.13 -51.88
C ASP A 101 13.21 39.26 -50.89
N ILE A 102 13.72 38.86 -49.71
CA ILE A 102 14.81 39.48 -48.92
C ILE A 102 14.59 40.97 -48.50
N ASP A 103 14.50 41.31 -47.22
CA ASP A 103 15.64 41.21 -46.29
C ASP A 103 15.26 41.11 -44.78
N GLU A 104 16.29 40.95 -43.93
CA GLU A 104 16.25 40.65 -42.49
C GLU A 104 16.70 41.85 -41.60
N TYR A 105 16.67 41.66 -40.28
CA TYR A 105 17.16 42.54 -39.18
C TYR A 105 16.31 43.79 -38.85
N GLU A 106 15.68 43.95 -37.68
CA GLU A 106 16.10 43.78 -36.27
C GLU A 106 16.99 44.92 -35.73
N LYS A 107 16.42 45.81 -34.88
CA LYS A 107 16.87 46.03 -33.48
C LYS A 107 16.09 47.10 -32.67
N LYS A 108 15.67 46.67 -31.46
CA LYS A 108 15.83 47.34 -30.15
C LYS A 108 15.21 48.74 -29.85
N SER A 109 14.14 48.66 -29.05
CA SER A 109 14.14 48.95 -27.58
C SER A 109 13.91 50.38 -27.03
N LYS A 110 13.18 50.41 -25.89
CA LYS A 110 13.12 51.46 -24.83
C LYS A 110 12.40 52.79 -25.16
N ARG A 111 11.72 53.47 -24.22
CA ARG A 111 11.12 53.06 -22.91
C ARG A 111 10.29 54.26 -22.35
N VAL A 112 9.03 54.04 -21.94
CA VAL A 112 8.18 54.93 -21.06
C VAL A 112 8.05 56.43 -21.48
N SER A 113 7.13 57.25 -20.97
CA SER A 113 5.96 57.06 -20.08
C SER A 113 4.96 58.21 -20.29
N SER A 114 3.67 57.91 -20.18
CA SER A 114 2.66 58.83 -19.62
C SER A 114 1.51 58.00 -19.04
N LEU A 115 0.93 58.46 -17.93
CA LEU A 115 -0.27 57.87 -17.35
C LEU A 115 -1.43 58.84 -17.60
N ASP A 116 -2.60 58.30 -17.93
CA ASP A 116 -3.85 58.75 -17.32
C ASP A 116 -4.80 57.54 -17.17
N SER A 117 -5.96 57.72 -16.53
CA SER A 117 -6.48 56.70 -15.62
C SER A 117 -8.01 56.53 -15.56
N SER A 118 -8.42 55.25 -15.61
CA SER A 118 -9.72 54.72 -15.14
C SER A 118 -10.98 55.01 -15.99
N PRO A 119 -12.10 54.26 -15.83
CA PRO A 119 -12.28 52.95 -15.18
C PRO A 119 -13.00 51.86 -16.03
N LYS A 120 -12.51 50.62 -15.91
CA LYS A 120 -13.22 49.32 -15.88
C LYS A 120 -14.64 49.20 -16.51
N SER A 121 -14.77 48.30 -17.49
CA SER A 121 -15.86 47.31 -17.54
C SER A 121 -15.26 45.90 -17.36
N SER A 122 -15.87 45.03 -16.58
CA SER A 122 -15.21 43.82 -16.05
C SER A 122 -15.87 42.50 -16.49
N ASP A 123 -15.36 41.91 -17.57
CA ASP A 123 -15.62 40.52 -17.94
C ASP A 123 -14.46 39.61 -17.51
N ASN A 124 -14.45 39.22 -16.22
CA ASN A 124 -13.46 38.28 -15.68
C ASN A 124 -13.76 36.84 -16.10
N LYS A 125 -13.54 36.50 -17.38
CA LYS A 125 -13.23 35.13 -17.75
C LYS A 125 -11.84 34.79 -17.21
N VAL A 126 -11.78 33.90 -16.22
CA VAL A 126 -10.53 33.34 -15.75
C VAL A 126 -10.00 32.40 -16.82
N GLU A 127 -9.07 32.87 -17.64
CA GLU A 127 -8.24 31.99 -18.47
C GLU A 127 -7.32 31.18 -17.54
N GLU A 128 -7.62 29.89 -17.36
CA GLU A 128 -6.73 28.98 -16.66
C GLU A 128 -5.39 28.91 -17.43
N THR A 129 -4.39 29.58 -16.88
CA THR A 129 -3.08 29.70 -17.53
C THR A 129 -2.37 28.35 -17.51
N LEU A 130 -2.59 27.56 -18.57
CA LEU A 130 -2.06 26.20 -18.72
C LEU A 130 -0.60 26.12 -18.29
N THR A 131 -0.31 25.14 -17.41
CA THR A 131 1.02 24.96 -16.82
C THR A 131 2.05 24.62 -17.88
N ARG A 132 3.32 24.79 -17.55
CA ARG A 132 4.43 24.44 -18.45
C ARG A 132 4.35 22.97 -18.90
N GLU A 133 4.05 22.05 -17.98
CA GLU A 133 3.92 20.62 -18.29
C GLU A 133 2.72 20.33 -19.21
N GLN A 134 1.59 21.02 -19.02
CA GLN A 134 0.43 20.90 -19.92
C GLN A 134 0.73 21.42 -21.33
N LYS A 135 1.55 22.48 -21.46
CA LYS A 135 1.97 23.03 -22.74
C LYS A 135 3.00 22.15 -23.47
N GLU A 136 3.99 21.63 -22.75
CA GLU A 136 4.98 20.69 -23.31
C GLU A 136 4.35 19.33 -23.66
N GLY A 137 3.41 18.86 -22.82
CA GLY A 137 2.67 17.60 -23.00
C GLY A 137 1.44 17.68 -23.90
N ALA A 138 1.13 18.83 -24.51
CA ALA A 138 -0.04 18.98 -25.37
C ALA A 138 0.00 18.01 -26.56
N PHE A 139 -1.10 17.30 -26.84
CA PHE A 139 -1.14 16.28 -27.91
C PHE A 139 -0.80 16.83 -29.30
N SER A 140 -1.01 18.13 -29.54
CA SER A 140 -0.58 18.86 -30.75
C SER A 140 0.91 18.73 -31.07
N ASN A 141 1.74 18.47 -30.06
CA ASN A 141 3.19 18.40 -30.19
C ASN A 141 3.65 16.99 -30.65
N PHE A 142 2.73 16.03 -30.79
CA PHE A 142 3.03 14.62 -31.03
C PHE A 142 2.15 14.05 -32.17
N PRO A 143 2.66 13.13 -33.00
CA PRO A 143 1.88 12.49 -34.06
C PRO A 143 0.96 11.38 -33.50
N ILE A 144 -0.06 11.79 -32.74
CA ILE A 144 -1.13 10.96 -32.18
C ILE A 144 -2.42 11.21 -32.96
N SER A 145 -3.14 10.14 -33.34
CA SER A 145 -4.40 10.26 -34.08
C SER A 145 -5.56 10.74 -33.19
N GLU A 146 -6.52 11.46 -33.76
CA GLU A 146 -7.74 11.91 -33.07
C GLU A 146 -8.56 10.76 -32.46
N GLU A 147 -8.51 9.57 -33.07
CA GLU A 147 -9.12 8.36 -32.51
C GLU A 147 -8.47 7.97 -31.17
N THR A 148 -7.14 7.92 -31.12
CA THR A 148 -6.38 7.65 -29.89
C THR A 148 -6.54 8.80 -28.89
N ILE A 149 -6.55 10.07 -29.30
CA ILE A 149 -6.79 11.23 -28.43
C ILE A 149 -8.19 11.13 -27.78
N LYS A 150 -9.22 10.73 -28.52
CA LYS A 150 -10.57 10.51 -27.98
C LYS A 150 -10.61 9.39 -26.94
N LEU A 151 -9.87 8.29 -27.16
CA LEU A 151 -9.76 7.18 -26.20
C LEU A 151 -8.95 7.58 -24.95
N LEU A 152 -7.85 8.31 -25.12
CA LEU A 152 -7.03 8.86 -24.03
C LEU A 152 -7.84 9.82 -23.13
N LYS A 153 -8.60 10.74 -23.72
CA LYS A 153 -9.55 11.61 -22.99
C LYS A 153 -10.59 10.78 -22.22
N GLY A 154 -11.09 9.69 -22.82
CA GLY A 154 -11.97 8.73 -22.14
C GLY A 154 -11.33 7.96 -20.97
N ARG A 155 -9.99 7.92 -20.88
CA ARG A 155 -9.21 7.40 -19.74
C ARG A 155 -8.80 8.50 -18.75
N GLY A 156 -9.21 9.76 -18.97
CA GLY A 156 -8.84 10.92 -18.16
C GLY A 156 -7.47 11.53 -18.50
N VAL A 157 -6.83 11.10 -19.59
CA VAL A 157 -5.54 11.63 -20.04
C VAL A 157 -5.77 12.83 -20.96
N SER A 158 -5.44 14.03 -20.48
CA SER A 158 -5.62 15.30 -21.19
C SER A 158 -4.34 15.87 -21.81
N TYR A 159 -3.17 15.46 -21.31
CA TYR A 159 -1.83 15.79 -21.82
C TYR A 159 -0.84 14.66 -21.47
N LEU A 160 0.32 14.64 -22.11
CA LEU A 160 1.41 13.69 -21.81
C LEU A 160 2.24 14.16 -20.61
N PHE A 161 2.55 13.23 -19.69
CA PHE A 161 3.45 13.49 -18.56
C PHE A 161 4.93 13.61 -19.00
N PRO A 162 5.83 14.23 -18.19
CA PRO A 162 7.22 14.48 -18.59
C PRO A 162 8.03 13.26 -19.06
N ILE A 163 7.74 12.06 -18.55
CA ILE A 163 8.37 10.82 -19.07
C ILE A 163 7.84 10.45 -20.46
N GLN A 164 6.54 10.60 -20.70
CA GLN A 164 5.90 10.31 -21.99
C GLN A 164 6.39 11.29 -23.05
N VAL A 165 6.47 12.58 -22.73
CA VAL A 165 7.05 13.64 -23.57
C VAL A 165 8.46 13.27 -24.03
N LYS A 166 9.36 12.91 -23.10
CA LYS A 166 10.76 12.62 -23.43
C LYS A 166 10.97 11.29 -24.16
N THR A 167 10.12 10.28 -23.94
CA THR A 167 10.26 8.98 -24.61
C THR A 167 9.52 8.89 -25.95
N PHE A 168 8.55 9.77 -26.23
CA PHE A 168 7.70 9.63 -27.42
C PHE A 168 8.52 9.54 -28.71
N GLY A 169 9.39 10.53 -28.97
CA GLY A 169 10.24 10.58 -30.17
C GLY A 169 11.07 9.31 -30.35
N PRO A 170 11.98 8.97 -29.41
CA PRO A 170 12.79 7.75 -29.46
C PRO A 170 11.99 6.45 -29.72
N VAL A 171 10.89 6.25 -28.99
CA VAL A 171 10.05 5.05 -29.18
C VAL A 171 9.41 5.06 -30.57
N TYR A 172 8.88 6.20 -31.01
CA TYR A 172 8.16 6.35 -32.26
C TYR A 172 9.06 6.25 -33.50
N GLU A 173 10.27 6.79 -33.42
CA GLU A 173 11.32 6.70 -34.45
C GLU A 173 11.79 5.25 -34.65
N GLY A 174 11.81 4.45 -33.58
CA GLY A 174 12.24 3.05 -33.60
C GLY A 174 13.60 2.81 -32.94
N LYS A 175 14.08 3.74 -32.11
CA LYS A 175 15.34 3.63 -31.37
C LYS A 175 15.17 2.75 -30.14
N ASP A 176 16.19 1.96 -29.81
CA ASP A 176 16.28 1.29 -28.52
C ASP A 176 16.34 2.32 -27.39
N LEU A 177 15.76 2.02 -26.22
CA LEU A 177 15.59 3.00 -25.15
C LEU A 177 15.68 2.36 -23.75
N ILE A 178 16.48 2.97 -22.88
CA ILE A 178 16.39 2.79 -21.43
C ILE A 178 15.67 4.00 -20.82
N ALA A 179 14.52 3.77 -20.18
CA ALA A 179 13.71 4.80 -19.56
C ALA A 179 13.54 4.56 -18.05
N GLN A 180 14.23 5.36 -17.24
CA GLN A 180 14.11 5.33 -15.79
C GLN A 180 13.25 6.50 -15.27
N ALA A 181 12.13 6.16 -14.63
CA ALA A 181 11.24 7.15 -14.00
C ALA A 181 10.52 6.58 -12.79
N ARG A 182 10.31 7.43 -11.77
CA ARG A 182 9.67 7.08 -10.49
C ARG A 182 8.34 6.34 -10.68
N THR A 183 7.96 5.54 -9.70
CA THR A 183 6.62 4.94 -9.61
C THR A 183 5.53 6.02 -9.72
N GLY A 184 4.38 5.70 -10.33
CA GLY A 184 3.28 6.64 -10.53
C GLY A 184 3.42 7.65 -11.69
N THR A 185 4.60 7.77 -12.33
CA THR A 185 4.85 8.76 -13.41
C THR A 185 4.24 8.45 -14.78
N GLY A 186 3.46 7.37 -14.92
CA GLY A 186 2.77 7.03 -16.18
C GLY A 186 3.61 6.29 -17.22
N LYS A 187 4.66 5.55 -16.81
CA LYS A 187 5.55 4.76 -17.69
C LYS A 187 4.84 3.88 -18.72
N THR A 188 3.68 3.29 -18.40
CA THR A 188 2.96 2.39 -19.33
C THR A 188 2.59 3.07 -20.66
N PHE A 189 2.12 4.33 -20.59
CA PHE A 189 1.76 5.08 -21.81
C PHE A 189 2.98 5.62 -22.57
N SER A 190 4.16 5.71 -21.94
CA SER A 190 5.43 6.11 -22.61
C SER A 190 5.82 5.16 -23.74
N PHE A 191 5.46 3.88 -23.65
CA PHE A 191 5.60 2.91 -24.73
C PHE A 191 4.27 2.62 -25.44
N ALA A 192 3.16 2.49 -24.72
CA ALA A 192 1.90 2.04 -25.33
C ALA A 192 1.34 2.99 -26.40
N ILE A 193 1.38 4.32 -26.18
CA ILE A 193 0.89 5.30 -27.16
C ILE A 193 1.72 5.28 -28.47
N PRO A 194 3.04 5.54 -28.44
CA PRO A 194 3.84 5.59 -29.68
C PRO A 194 3.89 4.23 -30.41
N LEU A 195 3.89 3.09 -29.70
CA LEU A 195 3.82 1.77 -30.34
C LEU A 195 2.48 1.54 -31.05
N ILE A 196 1.35 1.93 -30.44
CA ILE A 196 0.03 1.82 -31.08
C ILE A 196 -0.05 2.71 -32.33
N GLU A 197 0.39 3.96 -32.26
CA GLU A 197 0.36 4.88 -33.41
C GLU A 197 1.28 4.40 -34.55
N ARG A 198 2.48 3.88 -34.22
CA ARG A 198 3.41 3.28 -35.21
C ARG A 198 2.84 2.01 -35.86
N LEU A 199 2.09 1.19 -35.11
CA LEU A 199 1.38 0.03 -35.65
C LEU A 199 0.18 0.44 -36.51
N GLN A 200 -0.64 1.41 -36.08
CA GLN A 200 -1.85 1.83 -36.79
C GLN A 200 -1.56 2.50 -38.15
N ARG A 201 -0.42 3.19 -38.30
CA ARG A 201 0.03 3.69 -39.62
C ARG A 201 0.25 2.59 -40.65
N ASN A 202 0.70 1.41 -40.21
CA ASN A 202 0.99 0.28 -41.06
C ASN A 202 -0.27 -0.59 -41.23
N GLN A 203 -1.18 -0.17 -42.14
CA GLN A 203 -2.43 -0.86 -42.47
C GLN A 203 -2.20 -2.19 -43.22
N GLU A 204 -1.52 -3.13 -42.58
CA GLU A 204 -1.42 -4.52 -43.04
C GLU A 204 -2.79 -5.20 -42.88
N THR A 205 -3.23 -5.92 -43.93
CA THR A 205 -4.49 -6.68 -43.93
C THR A 205 -4.60 -7.60 -42.71
N ILE A 206 -5.72 -7.56 -42.00
CA ILE A 206 -5.97 -8.41 -40.82
C ILE A 206 -6.10 -9.88 -41.26
N LYS A 207 -4.99 -10.62 -41.17
CA LYS A 207 -4.93 -12.06 -41.43
C LYS A 207 -5.13 -12.85 -40.13
N LYS A 208 -5.92 -13.92 -40.18
CA LYS A 208 -6.05 -14.88 -39.07
C LYS A 208 -4.70 -15.52 -38.77
N SER A 209 -4.48 -15.93 -37.53
CA SER A 209 -3.23 -16.55 -37.05
C SER A 209 -1.94 -15.73 -37.30
N ARG A 210 -2.04 -14.41 -37.43
CA ARG A 210 -0.86 -13.52 -37.46
C ARG A 210 -0.07 -13.56 -36.15
N SER A 211 1.25 -13.60 -36.28
CA SER A 211 2.23 -13.49 -35.19
C SER A 211 2.26 -12.07 -34.62
N PRO A 212 2.49 -11.89 -33.29
CA PRO A 212 2.62 -10.58 -32.68
C PRO A 212 3.80 -9.78 -33.25
N LYS A 213 3.64 -8.45 -33.25
CA LYS A 213 4.65 -7.46 -33.64
C LYS A 213 5.27 -6.75 -32.44
N VAL A 214 4.53 -6.69 -31.33
CA VAL A 214 4.98 -6.17 -30.04
C VAL A 214 4.87 -7.29 -29.00
N LEU A 215 5.97 -7.54 -28.28
CA LEU A 215 5.97 -8.32 -27.05
C LEU A 215 6.17 -7.37 -25.87
N VAL A 216 5.43 -7.57 -24.78
CA VAL A 216 5.66 -6.89 -23.50
C VAL A 216 5.77 -7.93 -22.39
N LEU A 217 6.95 -8.07 -21.81
CA LEU A 217 7.18 -8.93 -20.66
C LEU A 217 7.05 -8.14 -19.37
N ALA A 218 6.28 -8.70 -18.44
CA ALA A 218 6.05 -8.15 -17.11
C ALA A 218 6.28 -9.22 -16.02
N PRO A 219 6.83 -8.85 -14.85
CA PRO A 219 7.16 -9.76 -13.75
C PRO A 219 5.95 -10.41 -13.07
N THR A 220 4.77 -9.78 -13.11
CA THR A 220 3.56 -10.28 -12.42
C THR A 220 2.39 -10.42 -13.39
N ARG A 221 1.51 -11.38 -13.07
CA ARG A 221 0.30 -11.69 -13.85
C ARG A 221 -0.64 -10.48 -13.92
N GLU A 222 -0.71 -9.75 -12.83
CA GLU A 222 -1.58 -8.59 -12.66
C GLU A 222 -1.02 -7.36 -13.37
N LEU A 223 0.30 -7.15 -13.40
CA LEU A 223 0.90 -6.10 -14.22
C LEU A 223 0.70 -6.40 -15.71
N ALA A 224 0.90 -7.65 -16.14
CA ALA A 224 0.59 -8.06 -17.50
C ALA A 224 -0.88 -7.74 -17.87
N ASN A 225 -1.83 -8.00 -16.95
CA ASN A 225 -3.24 -7.62 -17.13
C ASN A 225 -3.46 -6.09 -17.15
N GLN A 226 -2.79 -5.31 -16.29
CA GLN A 226 -2.87 -3.84 -16.30
C GLN A 226 -2.37 -3.30 -17.66
N VAL A 227 -1.15 -3.65 -18.04
CA VAL A 227 -0.53 -3.18 -19.29
C VAL A 227 -1.36 -3.60 -20.51
N ALA A 228 -1.84 -4.86 -20.54
CA ALA A 228 -2.73 -5.31 -21.60
C ALA A 228 -4.07 -4.55 -21.65
N LYS A 229 -4.58 -4.08 -20.51
CA LYS A 229 -5.75 -3.19 -20.47
C LYS A 229 -5.41 -1.80 -21.00
N ASP A 230 -4.29 -1.21 -20.58
CA ASP A 230 -3.85 0.11 -21.05
C ASP A 230 -3.64 0.16 -22.57
N PHE A 231 -3.11 -0.91 -23.19
CA PHE A 231 -3.10 -1.06 -24.66
C PHE A 231 -4.52 -1.18 -25.26
N LYS A 232 -5.42 -1.98 -24.67
CA LYS A 232 -6.80 -2.20 -25.18
C LYS A 232 -7.69 -0.97 -25.09
N ASP A 233 -7.55 -0.18 -24.04
CA ASP A 233 -8.40 0.98 -23.80
C ASP A 233 -8.11 2.10 -24.81
N ILE A 234 -6.90 2.13 -25.40
CA ILE A 234 -6.45 3.17 -26.36
C ILE A 234 -6.32 2.69 -27.82
N THR A 235 -6.87 1.51 -28.18
CA THR A 235 -7.01 1.12 -29.60
C THR A 235 -8.27 0.29 -29.87
N ARG A 236 -8.85 0.45 -31.06
CA ARG A 236 -9.96 -0.38 -31.57
C ARG A 236 -9.57 -1.31 -32.72
N LYS A 237 -8.35 -1.18 -33.25
CA LYS A 237 -7.91 -1.85 -34.50
C LYS A 237 -6.94 -3.02 -34.27
N LEU A 238 -6.20 -2.99 -33.15
CA LEU A 238 -5.12 -3.93 -32.87
C LEU A 238 -5.59 -5.06 -31.93
N SER A 239 -5.17 -6.29 -32.22
CA SER A 239 -5.46 -7.46 -31.39
C SER A 239 -4.46 -7.55 -30.23
N VAL A 240 -4.96 -7.30 -29.01
CA VAL A 240 -4.15 -7.30 -27.78
C VAL A 240 -4.46 -8.54 -26.93
N ALA A 241 -3.45 -9.39 -26.70
CA ALA A 241 -3.54 -10.59 -25.86
C ALA A 241 -2.74 -10.44 -24.55
N CYS A 242 -3.15 -11.16 -23.51
CA CYS A 242 -2.46 -11.22 -22.22
C CYS A 242 -2.26 -12.67 -21.78
N PHE A 243 -1.02 -13.18 -21.77
CA PHE A 243 -0.70 -14.58 -21.47
C PHE A 243 0.08 -14.71 -20.16
N TYR A 244 -0.54 -15.37 -19.18
CA TYR A 244 0.03 -15.55 -17.84
C TYR A 244 -0.41 -16.88 -17.22
N GLY A 245 0.37 -17.36 -16.24
CA GLY A 245 0.13 -18.62 -15.53
C GLY A 245 -1.13 -18.58 -14.65
N GLY A 246 -1.66 -19.75 -14.30
CA GLY A 246 -2.88 -19.86 -13.48
C GLY A 246 -4.19 -19.66 -14.25
N THR A 247 -4.14 -19.48 -15.57
CA THR A 247 -5.32 -19.42 -16.46
C THR A 247 -5.26 -20.48 -17.56
N SER A 248 -6.43 -20.81 -18.11
CA SER A 248 -6.62 -21.90 -19.10
C SER A 248 -5.85 -21.65 -20.40
N TYR A 249 -5.06 -22.65 -20.82
CA TYR A 249 -4.37 -22.65 -22.11
C TYR A 249 -5.32 -22.50 -23.29
N GLN A 250 -6.55 -23.04 -23.24
CA GLN A 250 -7.45 -23.04 -24.39
C GLN A 250 -7.89 -21.64 -24.82
N SER A 251 -8.09 -20.73 -23.85
CA SER A 251 -8.36 -19.31 -24.14
C SER A 251 -7.19 -18.65 -24.86
N GLN A 252 -5.97 -18.90 -24.37
CA GLN A 252 -4.74 -18.34 -24.93
C GLN A 252 -4.47 -18.91 -26.35
N ILE A 253 -4.69 -20.21 -26.56
CA ILE A 253 -4.63 -20.86 -27.89
C ILE A 253 -5.66 -20.29 -28.86
N ASN A 254 -6.87 -19.95 -28.40
CA ASN A 254 -7.88 -19.30 -29.24
C ASN A 254 -7.46 -17.87 -29.66
N HIS A 255 -6.80 -17.11 -28.77
CA HIS A 255 -6.20 -15.83 -29.14
C HIS A 255 -5.11 -15.97 -30.21
N ILE A 256 -4.20 -16.96 -30.08
CA ILE A 256 -3.17 -17.26 -31.10
C ILE A 256 -3.83 -17.53 -32.46
N ARG A 257 -4.82 -18.43 -32.52
CA ARG A 257 -5.54 -18.80 -33.75
C ARG A 257 -6.24 -17.60 -34.42
N ASN A 258 -6.80 -16.70 -33.63
CA ASN A 258 -7.43 -15.48 -34.14
C ASN A 258 -6.39 -14.47 -34.67
N GLY A 259 -5.17 -14.51 -34.15
CA GLY A 259 -4.05 -13.64 -34.53
C GLY A 259 -3.90 -12.44 -33.60
N ILE A 260 -2.65 -12.09 -33.29
CA ILE A 260 -2.27 -11.12 -32.27
C ILE A 260 -1.39 -10.03 -32.90
N ASP A 261 -1.56 -8.77 -32.53
CA ASP A 261 -0.63 -7.68 -32.87
C ASP A 261 0.30 -7.36 -31.70
N ILE A 262 -0.29 -7.29 -30.49
CA ILE A 262 0.39 -6.94 -29.24
C ILE A 262 0.17 -8.08 -28.24
N LEU A 263 1.25 -8.71 -27.80
CA LEU A 263 1.24 -9.75 -26.79
C LEU A 263 1.89 -9.25 -25.51
N VAL A 264 1.10 -9.15 -24.43
CA VAL A 264 1.61 -8.89 -23.08
C VAL A 264 1.66 -10.21 -22.31
N GLY A 265 2.62 -10.41 -21.41
CA GLY A 265 2.63 -11.62 -20.59
C GLY A 265 3.74 -11.74 -19.55
N THR A 266 3.64 -12.81 -18.76
CA THR A 266 4.67 -13.21 -17.78
C THR A 266 5.63 -14.22 -18.42
N PRO A 267 6.97 -14.12 -18.24
CA PRO A 267 7.97 -14.94 -18.92
C PRO A 267 7.61 -16.44 -19.01
N GLY A 268 7.40 -17.12 -17.89
CA GLY A 268 7.11 -18.56 -17.87
C GLY A 268 5.97 -19.00 -18.81
N ARG A 269 4.84 -18.29 -18.86
CA ARG A 269 3.71 -18.66 -19.76
C ARG A 269 3.97 -18.29 -21.23
N ILE A 270 4.83 -17.32 -21.51
CA ILE A 270 5.29 -17.06 -22.88
C ILE A 270 6.21 -18.21 -23.32
N LYS A 271 7.16 -18.62 -22.46
CA LYS A 271 8.05 -19.78 -22.66
C LYS A 271 7.25 -21.09 -22.85
N ASP A 272 6.18 -21.34 -22.08
CA ASP A 272 5.29 -22.51 -22.26
C ASP A 272 4.74 -22.62 -23.71
N HIS A 273 4.29 -21.49 -24.28
CA HIS A 273 3.67 -21.46 -25.62
C HIS A 273 4.70 -21.50 -26.76
N LEU A 274 5.89 -20.93 -26.55
CA LEU A 274 7.05 -21.09 -27.43
C LEU A 274 7.50 -22.56 -27.50
N GLN A 275 7.82 -23.16 -26.35
CA GLN A 275 8.33 -24.54 -26.27
C GLN A 275 7.33 -25.59 -26.76
N SER A 276 6.03 -25.28 -26.76
CA SER A 276 4.99 -26.14 -27.34
C SER A 276 4.71 -25.89 -28.83
N GLY A 277 5.50 -25.04 -29.51
CA GLY A 277 5.38 -24.74 -30.94
C GLY A 277 4.08 -24.02 -31.31
N ARG A 278 3.41 -23.37 -30.35
CA ARG A 278 2.09 -22.73 -30.54
C ARG A 278 2.20 -21.24 -30.82
N LEU A 279 3.18 -20.58 -30.21
CA LEU A 279 3.44 -19.15 -30.37
C LEU A 279 4.67 -18.97 -31.27
N ASP A 280 4.52 -18.15 -32.31
CA ASP A 280 5.59 -17.68 -33.18
C ASP A 280 5.95 -16.24 -32.80
N LEU A 281 7.22 -15.98 -32.47
CA LEU A 281 7.75 -14.63 -32.19
C LEU A 281 8.73 -14.11 -33.26
N SER A 282 9.02 -14.90 -34.30
CA SER A 282 10.01 -14.58 -35.36
C SER A 282 9.75 -13.28 -36.16
N LYS A 283 8.62 -12.61 -35.91
CA LYS A 283 8.15 -11.41 -36.61
C LYS A 283 7.94 -10.21 -35.67
N LEU A 284 8.43 -10.29 -34.44
CA LEU A 284 8.47 -9.16 -33.53
C LEU A 284 9.26 -7.99 -34.17
N ARG A 285 8.73 -6.79 -34.00
CA ARG A 285 9.38 -5.51 -34.37
C ARG A 285 9.76 -4.70 -33.13
N HIS A 286 9.15 -5.00 -31.98
CA HIS A 286 9.33 -4.29 -30.71
C HIS A 286 9.26 -5.27 -29.52
N VAL A 287 10.15 -5.11 -28.54
CA VAL A 287 10.08 -5.79 -27.24
C VAL A 287 10.17 -4.77 -26.11
N VAL A 288 9.21 -4.82 -25.19
CA VAL A 288 9.20 -4.03 -23.96
C VAL A 288 9.45 -4.94 -22.77
N LEU A 289 10.42 -4.58 -21.91
CA LEU A 289 10.58 -5.17 -20.58
C LEU A 289 10.18 -4.11 -19.54
N ASP A 290 9.04 -4.33 -18.86
CA ASP A 290 8.50 -3.40 -17.85
C ASP A 290 8.76 -3.92 -16.42
N GLU A 291 9.12 -3.01 -15.52
CA GLU A 291 9.72 -3.29 -14.20
C GLU A 291 10.86 -4.36 -14.31
N VAL A 292 11.77 -4.16 -15.27
CA VAL A 292 12.81 -5.14 -15.67
C VAL A 292 13.75 -5.54 -14.52
N ASP A 293 13.99 -4.64 -13.56
CA ASP A 293 14.68 -4.95 -12.30
C ASP A 293 13.96 -6.05 -11.52
N GLN A 294 12.64 -5.97 -11.38
CA GLN A 294 11.86 -7.01 -10.72
C GLN A 294 11.91 -8.35 -11.46
N MET A 295 11.88 -8.34 -12.81
CA MET A 295 11.97 -9.61 -13.56
C MET A 295 13.26 -10.36 -13.25
N LEU A 296 14.37 -9.63 -13.15
CA LEU A 296 15.66 -10.24 -12.83
C LEU A 296 15.80 -10.54 -11.33
N ASP A 297 15.28 -9.70 -10.42
CA ASP A 297 15.19 -9.97 -8.96
C ASP A 297 14.45 -11.30 -8.67
N LEU A 298 13.39 -11.59 -9.43
CA LEU A 298 12.58 -12.81 -9.32
C LEU A 298 13.23 -14.05 -9.99
N GLY A 299 14.44 -13.91 -10.54
CA GLY A 299 15.14 -15.00 -11.22
C GLY A 299 14.61 -15.33 -12.62
N PHE A 300 13.76 -14.50 -13.24
CA PHE A 300 13.29 -14.73 -14.61
C PHE A 300 14.36 -14.43 -15.68
N ALA A 301 15.60 -14.07 -15.30
CA ALA A 301 16.70 -13.76 -16.22
C ALA A 301 16.81 -14.78 -17.36
N GLU A 302 17.07 -16.05 -17.04
CA GLU A 302 17.15 -17.16 -18.01
C GLU A 302 15.91 -17.25 -18.92
N GLN A 303 14.71 -17.18 -18.33
CA GLN A 303 13.45 -17.27 -19.08
C GLN A 303 13.27 -16.08 -20.04
N VAL A 304 13.77 -14.89 -19.68
CA VAL A 304 13.77 -13.70 -20.53
C VAL A 304 14.84 -13.84 -21.62
N GLU A 305 16.04 -14.36 -21.31
CA GLU A 305 17.08 -14.63 -22.32
C GLU A 305 16.54 -15.61 -23.39
N ASP A 306 15.89 -16.70 -22.98
CA ASP A 306 15.28 -17.70 -23.88
C ASP A 306 14.21 -17.10 -24.82
N ILE A 307 13.26 -16.33 -24.27
CA ILE A 307 12.14 -15.76 -25.04
C ILE A 307 12.66 -14.76 -26.08
N ILE A 308 13.70 -13.99 -25.71
CA ILE A 308 14.31 -12.99 -26.58
C ILE A 308 15.16 -13.67 -27.66
N HIS A 309 15.89 -14.74 -27.34
CA HIS A 309 16.76 -15.45 -28.30
C HIS A 309 16.00 -16.04 -29.50
N GLU A 310 14.71 -16.38 -29.38
CA GLU A 310 13.87 -16.81 -30.51
C GLU A 310 13.68 -15.70 -31.57
N SER A 311 13.83 -14.43 -31.18
CA SER A 311 13.54 -13.25 -32.02
C SER A 311 14.75 -12.36 -32.29
N TYR A 312 15.90 -12.62 -31.65
CA TYR A 312 17.11 -11.81 -31.71
C TYR A 312 18.28 -12.62 -32.27
N LYS A 313 19.00 -12.02 -33.22
CA LYS A 313 20.23 -12.55 -33.79
C LYS A 313 21.41 -11.71 -33.28
N THR A 314 22.52 -12.35 -32.92
CA THR A 314 23.75 -11.66 -32.49
C THR A 314 24.17 -10.63 -33.54
N ASP A 315 24.47 -9.41 -33.08
CA ASP A 315 24.98 -8.28 -33.89
C ASP A 315 24.14 -7.90 -35.14
N SER A 316 22.82 -8.16 -35.11
CA SER A 316 21.92 -7.85 -36.24
C SER A 316 21.14 -6.54 -36.05
N GLU A 317 21.19 -5.66 -37.05
CA GLU A 317 20.35 -4.46 -37.13
C GLU A 317 18.87 -4.79 -37.44
N ASP A 318 18.56 -6.00 -37.93
CA ASP A 318 17.17 -6.48 -38.12
C ASP A 318 16.47 -6.81 -36.79
N ASN A 319 17.19 -6.80 -35.66
CA ASN A 319 16.62 -7.12 -34.35
C ASN A 319 15.45 -6.19 -33.98
N PRO A 320 14.47 -6.68 -33.20
CA PRO A 320 13.39 -5.85 -32.67
C PRO A 320 13.92 -4.64 -31.88
N GLN A 321 13.14 -3.55 -31.87
CA GLN A 321 13.41 -2.39 -31.02
C GLN A 321 13.28 -2.79 -29.54
N THR A 322 14.35 -2.61 -28.76
CA THR A 322 14.40 -2.99 -27.34
C THR A 322 14.09 -1.79 -26.45
N LEU A 323 13.03 -1.90 -25.66
CA LEU A 323 12.48 -0.85 -24.81
C LEU A 323 12.44 -1.30 -23.34
N LEU A 324 13.13 -0.59 -22.46
CA LEU A 324 13.30 -0.99 -21.06
C LEU A 324 12.77 0.08 -20.12
N PHE A 325 11.82 -0.28 -19.26
CA PHE A 325 11.16 0.63 -18.33
C PHE A 325 11.29 0.13 -16.88
N SER A 326 11.68 1.02 -15.97
CA SER A 326 11.71 0.73 -14.52
C SER A 326 11.71 2.03 -13.69
N ALA A 327 11.47 1.92 -12.37
CA ALA A 327 11.81 2.97 -11.41
C ALA A 327 13.30 2.93 -10.99
N THR A 328 13.95 1.77 -11.10
CA THR A 328 15.24 1.45 -10.50
C THR A 328 16.10 0.66 -11.49
N CYS A 329 17.10 1.32 -12.08
CA CYS A 329 18.04 0.70 -13.02
C CYS A 329 19.45 0.56 -12.39
N PRO A 330 19.68 -0.37 -11.45
CA PRO A 330 21.01 -0.62 -10.90
C PRO A 330 21.97 -1.16 -11.97
N GLN A 331 23.29 -0.96 -11.77
CA GLN A 331 24.32 -1.24 -12.78
C GLN A 331 24.32 -2.68 -13.34
N TRP A 332 23.82 -3.65 -12.58
CA TRP A 332 23.71 -5.04 -13.00
C TRP A 332 22.53 -5.27 -13.96
N VAL A 333 21.37 -4.64 -13.74
CA VAL A 333 20.24 -4.60 -14.69
C VAL A 333 20.70 -3.94 -16.00
N TYR A 334 21.43 -2.83 -15.92
CA TYR A 334 22.00 -2.15 -17.08
C TYR A 334 23.00 -3.02 -17.87
N LYS A 335 23.77 -3.88 -17.20
CA LYS A 335 24.66 -4.85 -17.87
C LYS A 335 23.89 -5.95 -18.61
N VAL A 336 22.78 -6.44 -18.06
CA VAL A 336 21.92 -7.43 -18.72
C VAL A 336 21.17 -6.77 -19.89
N ALA A 337 20.57 -5.61 -19.67
CA ALA A 337 19.93 -4.77 -20.68
C ALA A 337 20.77 -4.61 -21.95
N LYS A 338 22.04 -4.24 -21.78
CA LYS A 338 22.97 -3.99 -22.89
C LYS A 338 23.24 -5.22 -23.77
N LYS A 339 22.98 -6.46 -23.32
CA LYS A 339 23.06 -7.66 -24.18
C LYS A 339 22.07 -7.60 -25.36
N TYR A 340 20.93 -6.96 -25.16
CA TYR A 340 19.78 -6.99 -26.08
C TYR A 340 19.54 -5.66 -26.78
N MET A 341 20.48 -4.71 -26.67
CA MET A 341 20.35 -3.38 -27.22
C MET A 341 21.38 -3.15 -28.33
N LYS A 342 20.92 -2.52 -29.41
CA LYS A 342 21.76 -2.03 -30.50
C LYS A 342 22.74 -0.99 -29.99
N SER A 343 23.83 -0.78 -30.73
CA SER A 343 24.89 0.17 -30.33
C SER A 343 24.38 1.61 -30.14
N ARG A 344 23.28 1.99 -30.82
CA ARG A 344 22.65 3.32 -30.85
C ARG A 344 21.33 3.35 -30.08
N TYR A 345 21.37 3.09 -28.78
CA TYR A 345 20.23 3.20 -27.86
C TYR A 345 20.23 4.56 -27.13
N GLU A 346 19.04 5.08 -26.86
CA GLU A 346 18.81 6.32 -26.11
C GLU A 346 18.67 6.04 -24.60
N GLN A 347 18.91 7.06 -23.77
CA GLN A 347 18.72 6.98 -22.32
C GLN A 347 17.90 8.18 -21.82
N VAL A 348 16.77 7.91 -21.17
CA VAL A 348 15.92 8.91 -20.53
C VAL A 348 15.85 8.61 -19.04
N ASP A 349 16.64 9.33 -18.25
CA ASP A 349 16.60 9.29 -16.79
C ASP A 349 15.87 10.54 -16.24
N LEU A 350 14.79 10.31 -15.50
CA LEU A 350 14.03 11.32 -14.75
C LEU A 350 14.10 11.12 -13.22
N VAL A 351 14.92 10.18 -12.75
CA VAL A 351 15.29 10.06 -11.33
C VAL A 351 16.58 10.85 -11.09
N GLY A 352 17.55 10.74 -12.01
CA GLY A 352 18.81 11.45 -12.00
C GLY A 352 19.78 10.94 -10.93
N LYS A 353 20.90 11.65 -10.79
CA LYS A 353 21.84 11.50 -9.66
C LYS A 353 21.30 12.10 -8.34
N MET A 354 20.04 12.53 -8.28
CA MET A 354 19.47 13.11 -7.07
C MET A 354 19.31 12.03 -5.99
N THR A 355 19.40 12.43 -4.73
CA THR A 355 19.30 11.51 -3.59
C THR A 355 17.98 10.75 -3.58
N GLN A 356 16.86 11.46 -3.65
CA GLN A 356 15.52 10.90 -3.45
C GLN A 356 15.02 10.11 -4.66
N LYS A 357 15.10 8.77 -4.58
CA LYS A 357 14.56 7.83 -5.57
C LYS A 357 13.05 7.58 -5.43
N ALA A 358 12.52 7.76 -4.21
CA ALA A 358 11.09 7.64 -3.93
C ALA A 358 10.27 8.74 -4.65
N ALA A 359 8.94 8.59 -4.67
CA ALA A 359 8.03 9.64 -5.11
C ALA A 359 8.14 10.87 -4.19
N THR A 360 8.39 12.06 -4.75
CA THR A 360 8.59 13.31 -4.00
C THR A 360 7.32 13.86 -3.36
N THR A 361 6.18 13.30 -3.71
CA THR A 361 4.83 13.58 -3.17
C THR A 361 4.50 12.78 -1.90
N VAL A 362 5.39 11.90 -1.43
CA VAL A 362 5.12 11.00 -0.30
C VAL A 362 5.82 11.48 0.97
N GLU A 363 5.07 11.68 2.05
CA GLU A 363 5.64 11.88 3.38
C GLU A 363 6.10 10.53 3.96
N HIS A 364 7.36 10.45 4.36
CA HIS A 364 7.99 9.24 4.88
C HIS A 364 8.09 9.29 6.42
N LEU A 365 7.20 8.54 7.09
CA LEU A 365 7.17 8.45 8.56
C LEU A 365 7.78 7.14 9.05
N ALA A 366 8.32 7.11 10.27
CA ALA A 366 8.74 5.87 10.93
C ALA A 366 8.27 5.81 12.38
N ILE A 367 7.76 4.63 12.80
CA ILE A 367 7.25 4.38 14.15
C ILE A 367 8.00 3.22 14.78
N GLN A 368 8.62 3.45 15.93
CA GLN A 368 9.22 2.38 16.73
C GLN A 368 8.11 1.61 17.46
N CYS A 369 7.97 0.31 17.21
CA CYS A 369 6.90 -0.51 17.80
C CYS A 369 7.33 -1.97 17.93
N HIS A 370 7.16 -2.56 19.11
CA HIS A 370 7.37 -4.00 19.31
C HIS A 370 6.38 -4.83 18.49
N TRP A 371 6.78 -6.02 18.03
CA TRP A 371 5.97 -6.81 17.08
C TRP A 371 4.60 -7.22 17.62
N SER A 372 4.46 -7.47 18.93
CA SER A 372 3.20 -7.91 19.56
C SER A 372 2.12 -6.84 19.58
N GLN A 373 2.50 -5.58 19.78
CA GLN A 373 1.58 -4.42 19.82
C GLN A 373 1.22 -3.90 18.42
N ARG A 374 2.02 -4.26 17.42
CA ARG A 374 1.94 -3.73 16.05
C ARG A 374 0.56 -3.84 15.39
N PRO A 375 -0.24 -4.92 15.56
CA PRO A 375 -1.59 -4.96 14.97
C PRO A 375 -2.56 -3.94 15.57
N ALA A 376 -2.48 -3.68 16.88
CA ALA A 376 -3.28 -2.66 17.55
C ALA A 376 -2.87 -1.25 17.11
N VAL A 377 -1.56 -0.97 17.14
CA VAL A 377 -0.99 0.31 16.69
C VAL A 377 -1.28 0.57 15.20
N ILE A 378 -1.32 -0.47 14.35
CA ILE A 378 -1.74 -0.34 12.95
C ILE A 378 -3.22 0.05 12.85
N GLY A 379 -4.11 -0.51 13.67
CA GLY A 379 -5.52 -0.08 13.75
C GLY A 379 -5.65 1.39 14.15
N ASP A 380 -4.92 1.81 15.18
CA ASP A 380 -4.90 3.20 15.66
C ASP A 380 -4.31 4.15 14.57
N VAL A 381 -3.26 3.74 13.86
CA VAL A 381 -2.66 4.48 12.74
C VAL A 381 -3.58 4.57 11.52
N LEU A 382 -4.33 3.50 11.18
CA LEU A 382 -5.32 3.53 10.10
C LEU A 382 -6.40 4.58 10.40
N GLN A 383 -6.94 4.60 11.62
CA GLN A 383 -7.95 5.60 12.00
C GLN A 383 -7.39 7.03 11.90
N VAL A 384 -6.17 7.31 12.37
CA VAL A 384 -5.63 8.68 12.39
C VAL A 384 -5.16 9.16 11.01
N TYR A 385 -4.54 8.31 10.19
CA TYR A 385 -3.93 8.73 8.92
C TYR A 385 -4.75 8.40 7.67
N SER A 386 -5.74 7.51 7.77
CA SER A 386 -6.65 7.14 6.65
C SER A 386 -8.09 7.63 6.90
N GLY A 387 -8.53 7.75 8.16
CA GLY A 387 -9.92 8.05 8.52
C GLY A 387 -10.91 6.97 8.06
N SER A 388 -12.20 7.27 8.11
CA SER A 388 -13.24 6.31 7.72
C SER A 388 -13.23 5.96 6.23
N GLU A 389 -12.89 6.90 5.34
CA GLU A 389 -13.02 6.75 3.88
C GLU A 389 -11.73 6.47 3.12
N GLY A 390 -10.56 6.79 3.68
CA GLY A 390 -9.28 6.55 3.03
C GLY A 390 -8.98 5.06 2.86
N ARG A 391 -8.24 4.71 1.81
CA ARG A 391 -7.77 3.34 1.55
C ARG A 391 -6.32 3.17 1.96
N ALA A 392 -6.00 2.00 2.51
CA ALA A 392 -4.66 1.69 2.99
C ALA A 392 -4.13 0.34 2.49
N ILE A 393 -2.80 0.23 2.37
CA ILE A 393 -2.10 -1.05 2.10
C ILE A 393 -1.11 -1.32 3.23
N ILE A 394 -1.16 -2.53 3.82
CA ILE A 394 -0.19 -3.01 4.82
C ILE A 394 0.71 -4.05 4.17
N PHE A 395 2.00 -3.75 4.06
CA PHE A 395 3.02 -4.66 3.55
C PHE A 395 3.70 -5.48 4.67
N CYS A 396 3.66 -6.81 4.53
CA CYS A 396 4.32 -7.76 5.41
C CYS A 396 5.23 -8.70 4.60
N GLU A 397 6.38 -9.09 5.14
CA GLU A 397 7.37 -9.89 4.39
C GLU A 397 6.90 -11.33 4.10
N THR A 398 6.24 -11.98 5.07
CA THR A 398 5.81 -13.38 4.95
C THR A 398 4.32 -13.51 4.67
N LYS A 399 3.93 -14.56 3.94
CA LYS A 399 2.52 -14.91 3.67
C LYS A 399 1.75 -15.19 4.97
N LYS A 400 2.41 -15.84 5.95
CA LYS A 400 1.87 -16.11 7.28
C LYS A 400 1.51 -14.80 8.00
N ASN A 401 2.45 -13.85 8.05
CA ASN A 401 2.24 -12.55 8.68
C ASN A 401 1.10 -11.76 8.01
N VAL A 402 0.95 -11.85 6.68
CA VAL A 402 -0.19 -11.24 5.96
C VAL A 402 -1.52 -11.81 6.44
N THR A 403 -1.64 -13.13 6.57
CA THR A 403 -2.88 -13.79 6.99
C THR A 403 -3.20 -13.54 8.45
N GLU A 404 -2.22 -13.65 9.36
CA GLU A 404 -2.39 -13.38 10.79
C GLU A 404 -2.75 -11.90 11.05
N MET A 405 -2.14 -10.97 10.30
CA MET A 405 -2.46 -9.55 10.35
C MET A 405 -3.88 -9.27 9.83
N ALA A 406 -4.26 -9.79 8.66
CA ALA A 406 -5.60 -9.61 8.09
C ALA A 406 -6.72 -10.23 8.96
N MET A 407 -6.42 -11.28 9.73
CA MET A 407 -7.36 -11.89 10.68
C MET A 407 -7.38 -11.21 12.05
N ASN A 408 -6.51 -10.24 12.33
CA ASN A 408 -6.41 -9.62 13.65
C ASN A 408 -7.64 -8.73 13.96
N PRO A 409 -8.28 -8.85 15.14
CA PRO A 409 -9.49 -8.09 15.48
C PRO A 409 -9.39 -6.57 15.31
N HIS A 410 -8.21 -5.97 15.47
CA HIS A 410 -8.01 -4.51 15.34
C HIS A 410 -8.18 -3.98 13.90
N ILE A 411 -8.10 -4.84 12.87
CA ILE A 411 -8.24 -4.42 11.47
C ILE A 411 -9.14 -5.32 10.61
N LYS A 412 -9.44 -6.56 11.05
CA LYS A 412 -10.17 -7.60 10.30
C LYS A 412 -11.47 -7.11 9.66
N GLN A 413 -12.20 -6.21 10.32
CA GLN A 413 -13.51 -5.71 9.85
C GLN A 413 -13.44 -5.05 8.44
N ASN A 414 -12.32 -4.41 8.10
CA ASN A 414 -12.12 -3.71 6.83
C ASN A 414 -10.95 -4.28 6.00
N ALA A 415 -10.40 -5.44 6.37
CA ALA A 415 -9.17 -6.00 5.81
C ALA A 415 -9.38 -7.26 4.95
N GLN A 416 -8.57 -7.40 3.89
CA GLN A 416 -8.40 -8.66 3.14
C GLN A 416 -6.92 -8.93 2.85
N CYS A 417 -6.57 -10.21 2.67
CA CYS A 417 -5.21 -10.64 2.38
C CYS A 417 -4.90 -10.79 0.87
N LEU A 418 -3.65 -10.54 0.47
CA LEU A 418 -3.13 -10.78 -0.88
C LEU A 418 -1.70 -11.33 -0.87
N HIS A 419 -1.55 -12.64 -1.06
CA HIS A 419 -0.26 -13.31 -1.14
C HIS A 419 -0.25 -14.43 -2.21
N GLY A 420 0.93 -14.96 -2.53
CA GLY A 420 1.13 -15.90 -3.64
C GLY A 420 0.29 -17.19 -3.60
N ASP A 421 -0.03 -17.68 -2.41
CA ASP A 421 -0.80 -18.94 -2.25
C ASP A 421 -2.33 -18.75 -2.39
N ILE A 422 -2.80 -17.51 -2.58
CA ILE A 422 -4.23 -17.28 -2.89
C ILE A 422 -4.45 -17.58 -4.38
N ALA A 423 -5.49 -18.36 -4.68
CA ALA A 423 -5.86 -18.71 -6.05
C ALA A 423 -6.06 -17.46 -6.93
N GLN A 424 -5.69 -17.56 -8.22
CA GLN A 424 -5.65 -16.41 -9.14
C GLN A 424 -7.00 -15.67 -9.24
N SER A 425 -8.09 -16.42 -9.37
CA SER A 425 -9.46 -15.89 -9.38
C SER A 425 -9.79 -15.10 -8.11
N GLN A 426 -9.43 -15.62 -6.93
CA GLN A 426 -9.64 -14.93 -5.66
C GLN A 426 -8.76 -13.68 -5.53
N ARG A 427 -7.51 -13.69 -6.02
CA ARG A 427 -6.66 -12.49 -6.07
C ARG A 427 -7.27 -11.40 -6.94
N GLU A 428 -7.86 -11.76 -8.08
CA GLU A 428 -8.55 -10.83 -8.99
C GLU A 428 -9.86 -10.29 -8.37
N ILE A 429 -10.62 -11.12 -7.65
CA ILE A 429 -11.81 -10.70 -6.87
C ILE A 429 -11.42 -9.73 -5.74
N THR A 430 -10.39 -10.06 -4.94
CA THR A 430 -9.92 -9.20 -3.84
C THR A 430 -9.43 -7.83 -4.36
N LEU A 431 -8.67 -7.80 -5.47
CA LEU A 431 -8.26 -6.54 -6.10
C LEU A 431 -9.42 -5.77 -6.75
N LYS A 432 -10.49 -6.46 -7.20
CA LYS A 432 -11.71 -5.81 -7.65
C LYS A 432 -12.45 -5.14 -6.47
N GLY A 433 -12.69 -5.86 -5.38
CA GLY A 433 -13.34 -5.31 -4.19
C GLY A 433 -12.60 -4.13 -3.57
N PHE A 434 -11.27 -4.14 -3.57
CA PHE A 434 -10.48 -2.99 -3.12
C PHE A 434 -10.58 -1.77 -4.07
N ARG A 435 -10.71 -1.99 -5.39
CA ARG A 435 -10.99 -0.92 -6.36
C ARG A 435 -12.38 -0.31 -6.17
N GLU A 436 -13.38 -1.15 -5.90
CA GLU A 436 -14.78 -0.76 -5.72
C GLU A 436 -15.11 -0.28 -4.29
N GLY A 437 -14.15 -0.31 -3.37
CA GLY A 437 -14.33 0.17 -1.99
C GLY A 437 -15.07 -0.80 -1.07
N SER A 438 -15.31 -2.05 -1.49
CA SER A 438 -16.00 -3.09 -0.71
C SER A 438 -15.28 -3.44 0.60
N PHE A 439 -13.98 -3.13 0.69
CA PHE A 439 -13.18 -3.10 1.91
C PHE A 439 -12.05 -2.08 1.74
N LYS A 440 -11.58 -1.48 2.83
CA LYS A 440 -10.70 -0.29 2.80
C LYS A 440 -9.22 -0.57 3.11
N VAL A 441 -8.87 -1.78 3.56
CA VAL A 441 -7.49 -2.16 3.92
C VAL A 441 -7.03 -3.43 3.18
N LEU A 442 -5.93 -3.34 2.44
CA LEU A 442 -5.32 -4.48 1.76
C LEU A 442 -4.03 -4.91 2.48
N VAL A 443 -4.00 -6.11 3.06
CA VAL A 443 -2.79 -6.67 3.68
C VAL A 443 -2.09 -7.58 2.66
N ALA A 444 -0.82 -7.33 2.34
CA ALA A 444 -0.16 -8.00 1.23
C ALA A 444 1.34 -8.24 1.43
N THR A 445 1.90 -9.18 0.67
CA THR A 445 3.36 -9.29 0.51
C THR A 445 3.85 -8.42 -0.65
N ASN A 446 5.15 -8.49 -0.99
CA ASN A 446 5.72 -7.86 -2.19
C ASN A 446 4.99 -8.19 -3.51
N VAL A 447 4.13 -9.22 -3.52
CA VAL A 447 3.14 -9.50 -4.58
C VAL A 447 2.26 -8.29 -4.93
N ALA A 448 2.04 -7.35 -4.00
CA ALA A 448 1.32 -6.09 -4.25
C ALA A 448 2.19 -4.84 -4.42
N ALA A 449 3.52 -4.95 -4.24
CA ALA A 449 4.41 -3.79 -4.17
C ALA A 449 4.76 -3.20 -5.54
N ARG A 450 4.88 -4.05 -6.56
CA ARG A 450 5.31 -3.69 -7.92
C ARG A 450 4.19 -4.01 -8.92
N GLY A 451 4.05 -3.19 -9.96
CA GLY A 451 3.15 -3.45 -11.10
C GLY A 451 1.63 -3.62 -10.91
N LEU A 452 1.05 -3.58 -9.70
CA LEU A 452 -0.41 -3.74 -9.54
C LEU A 452 -1.21 -2.46 -9.85
N ASP A 453 -2.33 -2.61 -10.59
CA ASP A 453 -3.45 -1.65 -10.73
C ASP A 453 -4.32 -1.64 -9.46
N ILE A 454 -3.68 -1.29 -8.34
CA ILE A 454 -4.34 -0.88 -7.11
C ILE A 454 -4.83 0.56 -7.34
N PRO A 455 -5.98 0.99 -6.78
CA PRO A 455 -6.30 2.40 -6.71
C PRO A 455 -5.14 3.19 -6.11
N GLU A 456 -5.17 4.49 -6.34
CA GLU A 456 -4.49 5.36 -5.43
C GLU A 456 -5.06 5.19 -4.01
N VAL A 457 -4.12 4.96 -3.09
CA VAL A 457 -4.34 4.77 -1.66
C VAL A 457 -3.72 5.93 -0.92
N ASP A 458 -4.37 6.37 0.15
CA ASP A 458 -3.97 7.54 0.93
C ASP A 458 -2.79 7.18 1.86
N LEU A 459 -2.75 5.92 2.31
CA LEU A 459 -1.81 5.42 3.30
C LEU A 459 -1.13 4.10 2.88
N VAL A 460 0.19 4.08 2.91
CA VAL A 460 1.00 2.85 2.84
C VAL A 460 1.63 2.59 4.21
N ILE A 461 1.44 1.38 4.73
CA ILE A 461 2.07 0.89 5.94
C ILE A 461 3.06 -0.22 5.56
N GLN A 462 4.28 -0.18 6.09
CA GLN A 462 5.21 -1.30 6.05
C GLN A 462 5.41 -1.82 7.46
N SER A 463 5.12 -3.11 7.67
CA SER A 463 5.13 -3.73 9.00
C SER A 463 6.53 -3.89 9.60
N SER A 464 7.58 -3.71 8.80
CA SER A 464 9.01 -3.71 9.12
C SER A 464 9.75 -2.96 8.00
N PRO A 465 11.01 -2.54 8.18
CA PRO A 465 11.82 -2.10 7.05
C PRO A 465 12.02 -3.27 6.08
N PRO A 466 11.96 -3.06 4.75
CA PRO A 466 12.29 -4.09 3.76
C PRO A 466 13.79 -4.35 3.72
N GLN A 467 14.19 -5.54 3.25
CA GLN A 467 15.60 -5.90 3.11
C GLN A 467 16.26 -5.17 1.93
N ASP A 468 15.54 -5.05 0.82
CA ASP A 468 15.92 -4.29 -0.37
C ASP A 468 15.28 -2.89 -0.38
N VAL A 469 16.02 -1.89 -0.86
CA VAL A 469 15.52 -0.50 -0.92
C VAL A 469 14.53 -0.30 -2.08
N GLU A 470 14.68 -1.12 -3.11
CA GLU A 470 13.81 -1.19 -4.29
C GLU A 470 12.37 -1.49 -3.83
N SER A 471 12.16 -2.52 -3.00
CA SER A 471 10.85 -2.78 -2.37
C SER A 471 10.33 -1.58 -1.59
N TYR A 472 11.17 -0.82 -0.87
CA TYR A 472 10.69 0.39 -0.19
C TYR A 472 10.13 1.42 -1.19
N ILE A 473 10.88 1.73 -2.25
CA ILE A 473 10.51 2.71 -3.30
C ILE A 473 9.22 2.28 -4.01
N HIS A 474 9.07 0.99 -4.27
CA HIS A 474 7.92 0.43 -4.97
C HIS A 474 6.65 0.33 -4.10
N ARG A 475 6.81 -0.06 -2.82
CA ARG A 475 5.73 -0.07 -1.80
C ARG A 475 5.22 1.34 -1.53
N SER A 476 6.11 2.28 -1.21
CA SER A 476 5.76 3.69 -0.95
C SER A 476 5.10 4.32 -2.18
N GLY A 477 5.59 4.04 -3.39
CA GLY A 477 4.98 4.44 -4.66
C GLY A 477 3.63 3.80 -5.03
N ARG A 478 2.91 3.17 -4.08
CA ARG A 478 1.47 2.88 -4.22
C ARG A 478 0.60 4.10 -3.87
N THR A 479 1.08 4.99 -2.99
CA THR A 479 0.46 6.29 -2.68
C THR A 479 1.16 7.44 -3.43
N GLY A 480 0.60 8.65 -3.37
CA GLY A 480 1.21 9.89 -3.91
C GLY A 480 1.39 9.92 -5.43
N ARG A 481 0.37 9.51 -6.19
CA ARG A 481 0.38 9.40 -7.66
C ARG A 481 -0.30 10.60 -8.31
N ALA A 482 -0.05 10.79 -9.62
CA ALA A 482 -0.70 11.82 -10.45
C ALA A 482 -0.71 13.25 -9.84
N GLY A 483 0.31 13.60 -9.04
CA GLY A 483 0.43 14.90 -8.36
C GLY A 483 -0.22 15.01 -6.98
N ARG A 484 -0.96 14.01 -6.50
CA ARG A 484 -1.49 14.00 -5.13
C ARG A 484 -0.39 13.69 -4.11
N THR A 485 -0.57 14.17 -2.89
CA THR A 485 0.26 13.81 -1.73
C THR A 485 -0.13 12.44 -1.16
N GLY A 486 0.82 11.73 -0.57
CA GLY A 486 0.59 10.42 0.05
C GLY A 486 1.39 10.22 1.34
N ILE A 487 1.03 9.26 2.18
CA ILE A 487 1.76 8.96 3.43
C ILE A 487 2.27 7.52 3.43
N CYS A 488 3.57 7.34 3.69
CA CYS A 488 4.19 6.01 3.84
C CYS A 488 4.83 5.87 5.23
N ILE A 489 4.25 5.00 6.06
CA ILE A 489 4.67 4.75 7.45
C ILE A 489 5.46 3.42 7.51
N CYS A 490 6.69 3.48 8.01
CA CYS A 490 7.52 2.30 8.25
C CYS A 490 7.58 1.97 9.76
N PHE A 491 7.03 0.83 10.16
CA PHE A 491 7.27 0.29 11.49
C PHE A 491 8.68 -0.30 11.60
N TYR A 492 9.29 -0.22 12.79
CA TYR A 492 10.57 -0.87 13.09
C TYR A 492 10.71 -1.20 14.59
N GLN A 493 11.55 -2.19 14.92
CA GLN A 493 11.99 -2.49 16.28
C GLN A 493 13.37 -1.86 16.57
N PRO A 494 13.82 -1.71 17.83
CA PRO A 494 15.14 -1.16 18.14
C PRO A 494 16.29 -1.83 17.37
N ARG A 495 16.28 -3.16 17.26
CA ARG A 495 17.24 -3.96 16.45
C ARG A 495 17.20 -3.68 14.93
N GLU A 496 16.10 -3.14 14.43
CA GLU A 496 15.88 -2.83 13.00
C GLU A 496 16.26 -1.37 12.67
N ARG A 497 16.70 -0.56 13.65
CA ARG A 497 17.19 0.83 13.46
C ARG A 497 18.26 0.94 12.35
N GLY A 498 19.20 -0.01 12.28
CA GLY A 498 20.24 -0.02 11.25
C GLY A 498 19.70 -0.27 9.83
N GLN A 499 18.67 -1.12 9.71
CA GLN A 499 18.01 -1.42 8.44
C GLN A 499 17.15 -0.24 7.95
N LEU A 500 16.47 0.44 8.87
CA LEU A 500 15.77 1.70 8.57
C LEU A 500 16.75 2.76 8.02
N ARG A 501 17.93 2.91 8.64
CA ARG A 501 18.98 3.85 8.21
C ARG A 501 19.59 3.49 6.85
N TYR A 502 19.69 2.21 6.53
CA TYR A 502 20.08 1.73 5.20
C TYR A 502 19.07 2.16 4.14
N VAL A 503 17.76 2.02 4.41
CA VAL A 503 16.69 2.50 3.52
C VAL A 503 16.76 4.01 3.32
N GLU A 504 16.94 4.80 4.39
CA GLU A 504 17.14 6.26 4.30
C GLU A 504 18.29 6.61 3.34
N GLN A 505 19.48 6.05 3.58
CA GLN A 505 20.67 6.34 2.78
C GLN A 505 20.53 5.91 1.31
N LYS A 506 19.89 4.75 1.06
CA LYS A 506 19.85 4.14 -0.29
C LYS A 506 18.68 4.63 -1.14
N ALA A 507 17.58 5.08 -0.53
CA ALA A 507 16.46 5.74 -1.21
C ALA A 507 16.61 7.27 -1.24
N GLY A 508 17.53 7.83 -0.45
CA GLY A 508 17.74 9.26 -0.27
C GLY A 508 16.53 9.97 0.33
N ILE A 509 15.92 9.33 1.33
CA ILE A 509 14.81 9.88 2.13
C ILE A 509 15.28 10.04 3.57
N THR A 510 14.62 10.91 4.32
CA THR A 510 14.77 11.01 5.78
C THR A 510 13.43 10.65 6.40
N PHE A 511 13.40 9.67 7.31
CA PHE A 511 12.17 9.37 8.04
C PHE A 511 11.94 10.40 9.15
N LYS A 512 10.79 11.07 9.08
CA LYS A 512 10.21 11.77 10.23
C LYS A 512 9.77 10.71 11.23
N ARG A 513 10.59 10.52 12.27
CA ARG A 513 10.34 9.57 13.36
C ARG A 513 9.22 10.14 14.23
N VAL A 514 8.15 9.37 14.42
CA VAL A 514 6.96 9.78 15.18
C VAL A 514 6.55 8.69 16.17
N GLY A 515 5.86 9.09 17.24
CA GLY A 515 5.31 8.16 18.21
C GLY A 515 4.09 7.39 17.67
N VAL A 516 3.58 6.49 18.51
CA VAL A 516 2.24 5.90 18.37
C VAL A 516 1.20 7.04 18.47
N PRO A 517 0.12 7.05 17.66
CA PRO A 517 -0.93 8.06 17.78
C PRO A 517 -1.57 8.06 19.18
N SER A 518 -1.84 9.24 19.75
CA SER A 518 -2.40 9.33 21.09
C SER A 518 -3.90 9.00 21.12
N THR A 519 -4.43 8.72 22.31
CA THR A 519 -5.89 8.62 22.55
C THR A 519 -6.61 9.89 22.09
N MET A 520 -6.03 11.08 22.29
CA MET A 520 -6.60 12.34 21.82
C MET A 520 -6.65 12.44 20.29
N ASP A 521 -5.67 11.89 19.57
CA ASP A 521 -5.65 11.94 18.10
C ASP A 521 -6.65 10.96 17.48
N LEU A 522 -6.83 9.80 18.13
CA LEU A 522 -7.90 8.85 17.81
C LEU A 522 -9.29 9.48 18.01
N VAL A 523 -9.51 10.15 19.14
CA VAL A 523 -10.77 10.84 19.44
C VAL A 523 -11.02 11.96 18.42
N LYS A 524 -10.03 12.81 18.13
CA LYS A 524 -10.16 13.86 17.10
C LYS A 524 -10.53 13.29 15.73
N SER A 525 -9.85 12.22 15.29
CA SER A 525 -10.14 11.57 14.01
C SER A 525 -11.57 11.02 13.96
N LYS A 526 -11.99 10.24 14.97
CA LYS A 526 -13.34 9.67 15.03
C LYS A 526 -14.43 10.75 15.17
N SER A 527 -14.16 11.86 15.85
CA SER A 527 -15.08 13.00 15.90
C SER A 527 -15.25 13.67 14.53
N MET A 528 -14.18 13.79 13.74
CA MET A 528 -14.27 14.28 12.36
C MET A 528 -15.05 13.31 11.45
N ASP A 529 -14.88 12.00 11.62
CA ASP A 529 -15.67 10.99 10.90
C ASP A 529 -17.14 10.96 11.34
N ALA A 530 -17.44 11.22 12.61
CA ALA A 530 -18.80 11.40 13.12
C ALA A 530 -19.47 12.65 12.51
N ILE A 531 -18.75 13.78 12.42
CA ILE A 531 -19.24 15.01 11.76
C ILE A 531 -19.54 14.75 10.27
N ARG A 532 -18.65 14.03 9.55
CA ARG A 532 -18.88 13.61 8.16
C ARG A 532 -20.12 12.71 8.03
N SER A 533 -20.31 11.79 8.97
CA SER A 533 -21.45 10.87 9.00
C SER A 533 -22.78 11.57 9.29
N LEU A 534 -22.78 12.63 10.09
CA LEU A 534 -23.96 13.49 10.28
C LEU A 534 -24.27 14.31 9.02
N ALA A 535 -23.24 14.80 8.32
CA ALA A 535 -23.40 15.58 7.09
C ALA A 535 -23.93 14.78 5.88
N SER A 536 -23.92 13.44 5.93
CA SER A 536 -24.48 12.58 4.88
C SER A 536 -25.92 12.09 5.16
N VAL A 537 -26.51 12.46 6.31
CA VAL A 537 -27.91 12.11 6.65
C VAL A 537 -28.88 12.91 5.78
N SER A 538 -29.90 12.25 5.23
CA SER A 538 -30.90 12.90 4.39
C SER A 538 -31.88 13.75 5.21
N TYR A 539 -32.34 14.88 4.62
CA TYR A 539 -33.24 15.82 5.29
C TYR A 539 -34.52 15.15 5.84
N ALA A 540 -35.10 14.21 5.08
CA ALA A 540 -36.29 13.46 5.50
C ALA A 540 -36.04 12.58 6.74
N ALA A 541 -34.82 12.08 6.95
CA ALA A 541 -34.47 11.39 8.19
C ALA A 541 -34.27 12.38 9.35
N VAL A 542 -33.64 13.54 9.10
CA VAL A 542 -33.48 14.60 10.11
C VAL A 542 -34.83 15.07 10.65
N ASP A 543 -35.83 15.26 9.78
CA ASP A 543 -37.18 15.67 10.18
C ASP A 543 -37.88 14.68 11.10
N PHE A 544 -37.70 13.37 10.89
CA PHE A 544 -38.25 12.35 11.78
C PHE A 544 -37.69 12.44 13.21
N PHE A 545 -36.41 12.78 13.35
CA PHE A 545 -35.77 12.94 14.66
C PHE A 545 -35.96 14.33 15.28
N ARG A 546 -36.42 15.33 14.51
CA ARG A 546 -36.56 16.74 14.95
C ARG A 546 -37.30 16.91 16.30
N PRO A 547 -38.47 16.26 16.57
CA PRO A 547 -39.17 16.42 17.86
C PRO A 547 -38.47 15.76 19.06
N SER A 548 -37.59 14.79 18.82
CA SER A 548 -36.76 14.18 19.86
C SER A 548 -35.47 14.96 20.08
N ALA A 549 -34.91 15.57 19.03
CA ALA A 549 -33.81 16.52 19.14
C ALA A 549 -34.21 17.77 19.93
N GLN A 550 -35.41 18.32 19.69
CA GLN A 550 -35.92 19.48 20.45
C GLN A 550 -36.00 19.20 21.95
N ARG A 551 -36.62 18.08 22.37
CA ARG A 551 -36.67 17.67 23.78
C ARG A 551 -35.28 17.46 24.39
N LEU A 552 -34.34 16.87 23.64
CA LEU A 552 -32.96 16.68 24.12
C LEU A 552 -32.21 18.02 24.29
N ILE A 553 -32.49 19.00 23.43
CA ILE A 553 -31.98 20.37 23.53
C ILE A 553 -32.59 21.11 24.73
N GLU A 554 -33.88 20.90 25.00
CA GLU A 554 -34.58 21.44 26.18
C GLU A 554 -34.07 20.83 27.49
N GLU A 555 -33.80 19.52 27.53
CA GLU A 555 -33.28 18.81 28.71
C GLU A 555 -31.81 19.12 29.04
N LYS A 556 -30.97 19.37 28.02
CA LYS A 556 -29.49 19.40 28.19
C LYS A 556 -28.76 20.59 27.58
N GLY A 557 -29.45 21.47 26.87
CA GLY A 557 -28.80 22.52 26.06
C GLY A 557 -28.24 21.98 24.74
N ALA A 558 -28.22 22.83 23.71
CA ALA A 558 -27.91 22.40 22.34
C ALA A 558 -26.46 21.95 22.13
N VAL A 559 -25.51 22.56 22.84
CA VAL A 559 -24.08 22.25 22.71
C VAL A 559 -23.78 20.89 23.34
N ASP A 560 -24.23 20.66 24.57
CA ASP A 560 -23.93 19.43 25.32
C ASP A 560 -24.72 18.23 24.78
N ALA A 561 -25.95 18.43 24.30
CA ALA A 561 -26.69 17.42 23.54
C ALA A 561 -25.92 16.96 22.29
N LEU A 562 -25.37 17.90 21.51
CA LEU A 562 -24.59 17.58 20.30
C LEU A 562 -23.21 16.99 20.65
N ALA A 563 -22.55 17.47 21.70
CA ALA A 563 -21.28 16.94 22.17
C ALA A 563 -21.42 15.48 22.66
N ALA A 564 -22.47 15.18 23.44
CA ALA A 564 -22.78 13.82 23.87
C ALA A 564 -23.12 12.91 22.69
N ALA A 565 -23.89 13.40 21.70
CA ALA A 565 -24.19 12.66 20.48
C ALA A 565 -22.90 12.36 19.67
N LEU A 566 -22.02 13.35 19.48
CA LEU A 566 -20.73 13.16 18.80
C LEU A 566 -19.81 12.19 19.55
N ALA A 567 -19.73 12.27 20.89
CA ALA A 567 -18.96 11.33 21.70
C ALA A 567 -19.50 9.89 21.59
N HIS A 568 -20.83 9.71 21.54
CA HIS A 568 -21.44 8.41 21.34
C HIS A 568 -21.20 7.86 19.92
N ILE A 569 -21.45 8.66 18.86
CA ILE A 569 -21.27 8.26 17.46
C ILE A 569 -19.80 7.95 17.12
N SER A 570 -18.86 8.71 17.69
CA SER A 570 -17.41 8.44 17.55
C SER A 570 -16.93 7.24 18.37
N GLY A 571 -17.79 6.59 19.16
CA GLY A 571 -17.41 5.51 20.07
C GLY A 571 -16.41 5.93 21.13
N ALA A 572 -16.41 7.22 21.50
CA ALA A 572 -15.64 7.82 22.58
C ALA A 572 -16.51 8.00 23.85
N SER A 573 -17.44 7.06 24.07
CA SER A 573 -18.39 7.07 25.21
C SER A 573 -17.72 6.83 26.57
N SER A 574 -16.47 6.37 26.59
CA SER A 574 -15.61 6.32 27.76
C SER A 574 -14.16 6.48 27.35
N PHE A 575 -13.39 7.26 28.12
CA PHE A 575 -11.96 7.44 27.90
C PHE A 575 -11.18 6.48 28.80
N GLU A 576 -10.75 5.34 28.26
CA GLU A 576 -9.65 4.57 28.85
C GLU A 576 -8.32 5.25 28.46
N PRO A 577 -7.59 5.90 29.38
CA PRO A 577 -6.25 6.36 29.07
C PRO A 577 -5.30 5.17 28.89
N ARG A 578 -4.13 5.46 28.33
CA ARG A 578 -3.09 4.48 28.02
C ARG A 578 -1.74 4.97 28.54
N SER A 579 -0.91 4.00 28.92
CA SER A 579 0.52 4.23 29.18
C SER A 579 1.18 4.91 27.99
N LEU A 580 1.96 5.97 28.24
CA LEU A 580 2.83 6.58 27.24
C LEU A 580 4.10 5.74 27.02
N ILE A 581 4.54 4.99 28.04
CA ILE A 581 5.72 4.11 27.99
C ILE A 581 5.45 2.88 27.12
N THR A 582 4.29 2.23 27.27
CA THR A 582 3.97 0.93 26.64
C THR A 582 2.73 0.93 25.74
N SER A 583 1.90 1.98 25.71
CA SER A 583 0.60 2.00 25.00
C SER A 583 -0.50 1.05 25.54
N ASP A 584 -0.29 0.41 26.70
CA ASP A 584 -1.29 -0.46 27.33
C ASP A 584 -2.47 0.35 27.92
N LYS A 585 -3.68 -0.23 27.82
CA LYS A 585 -4.95 0.35 28.31
C LYS A 585 -5.07 0.31 29.84
N GLY A 586 -5.73 1.31 30.42
CA GLY A 586 -6.05 1.35 31.85
C GLY A 586 -4.88 1.73 32.76
N PHE A 587 -3.76 2.16 32.15
CA PHE A 587 -2.61 2.73 32.83
C PHE A 587 -2.43 4.18 32.39
N VAL A 588 -1.87 4.99 33.29
CA VAL A 588 -1.46 6.37 33.08
C VAL A 588 0.02 6.45 33.41
N THR A 589 0.81 7.07 32.54
CA THR A 589 2.22 7.37 32.86
C THR A 589 2.28 8.66 33.67
N MET A 590 3.00 8.65 34.78
CA MET A 590 3.33 9.81 35.60
C MET A 590 4.82 10.13 35.49
N THR A 591 5.19 11.38 35.73
CA THR A 591 6.58 11.83 35.87
C THR A 591 6.83 12.30 37.28
N LEU A 592 8.00 11.96 37.83
CA LEU A 592 8.50 12.45 39.11
C LEU A 592 9.87 13.07 38.86
N GLU A 593 9.90 14.40 38.76
CA GLU A 593 11.10 15.19 38.50
C GLU A 593 11.83 15.50 39.81
N SER A 594 13.16 15.37 39.80
CA SER A 594 14.04 15.61 40.95
C SER A 594 14.66 17.01 40.86
N PRO A 595 14.88 17.72 41.98
CA PRO A 595 15.60 19.00 41.98
C PRO A 595 17.11 18.85 41.67
N GLU A 596 17.68 17.67 41.89
CA GLU A 596 19.09 17.33 41.65
C GLU A 596 19.23 16.06 40.78
N GLU A 597 20.40 15.84 40.20
CA GLU A 597 20.69 14.65 39.37
C GLU A 597 20.70 13.36 40.21
N ILE A 598 19.94 12.33 39.81
CA ILE A 598 19.81 11.07 40.57
C ILE A 598 20.66 9.93 40.01
N GLU A 599 21.54 9.36 40.84
CA GLU A 599 22.46 8.26 40.44
C GLU A 599 21.74 7.01 39.91
N ASP A 600 20.55 6.70 40.43
CA ASP A 600 19.75 5.54 40.04
C ASP A 600 18.26 5.71 40.44
N ILE A 601 17.40 4.91 39.79
CA ILE A 601 15.98 4.72 40.09
C ILE A 601 15.73 4.39 41.57
N SER A 602 16.69 3.75 42.26
CA SER A 602 16.66 3.53 43.72
C SER A 602 16.46 4.80 44.55
N CYS A 603 16.84 5.98 44.06
CA CYS A 603 16.58 7.24 44.75
C CYS A 603 15.10 7.65 44.66
N ALA A 604 14.49 7.54 43.47
CA ALA A 604 13.06 7.78 43.30
C ALA A 604 12.21 6.80 44.13
N TRP A 605 12.58 5.52 44.19
CA TRP A 605 11.89 4.55 45.05
C TRP A 605 11.97 4.88 46.54
N LYS A 606 13.09 5.44 47.05
CA LYS A 606 13.19 5.86 48.46
C LYS A 606 12.18 6.98 48.77
N GLU A 607 12.10 7.99 47.91
CA GLU A 607 11.19 9.13 48.12
C GLU A 607 9.71 8.71 47.97
N LEU A 608 9.39 7.89 46.97
CA LEU A 608 8.05 7.30 46.82
C LEU A 608 7.65 6.47 48.05
N ASN A 609 8.54 5.64 48.61
CA ASN A 609 8.28 4.90 49.85
C ASN A 609 8.27 5.79 51.12
N ARG A 610 8.81 7.02 51.07
CA ARG A 610 8.77 7.98 52.18
C ARG A 610 7.46 8.75 52.24
N LYS A 611 6.82 9.00 51.08
CA LYS A 611 5.67 9.90 50.94
C LYS A 611 4.35 9.20 50.64
N LEU A 612 4.33 8.14 49.83
CA LEU A 612 3.11 7.43 49.45
C LEU A 612 2.83 6.22 50.36
N SER A 613 1.56 5.82 50.46
CA SER A 613 1.20 4.59 51.18
C SER A 613 1.78 3.35 50.50
N SER A 614 2.12 2.31 51.28
CA SER A 614 2.68 1.05 50.73
C SER A 614 1.74 0.35 49.73
N ASN A 615 0.44 0.62 49.80
CA ASN A 615 -0.52 0.21 48.78
C ASN A 615 -0.32 1.01 47.48
N ALA A 616 -0.33 2.34 47.52
CA ALA A 616 -0.09 3.20 46.36
C ALA A 616 1.26 2.89 45.67
N VAL A 617 2.34 2.72 46.45
CA VAL A 617 3.67 2.34 45.92
C VAL A 617 3.64 0.97 45.22
N SER A 618 2.85 0.00 45.72
CA SER A 618 2.75 -1.33 45.10
C SER A 618 2.08 -1.36 43.72
N GLN A 619 1.38 -0.29 43.34
CA GLN A 619 0.73 -0.14 42.03
C GLN A 619 1.64 0.54 40.98
N ILE A 620 2.81 1.04 41.40
CA ILE A 620 3.78 1.68 40.51
C ILE A 620 4.54 0.61 39.72
N THR A 621 4.56 0.75 38.39
CA THR A 621 5.22 -0.20 37.48
C THR A 621 6.07 0.52 36.44
N ARG A 622 6.99 -0.22 35.80
CA ARG A 622 7.72 0.20 34.58
C ARG A 622 8.48 1.53 34.71
N MET A 623 9.02 1.80 35.90
CA MET A 623 9.81 3.00 36.17
C MET A 623 11.07 3.05 35.29
N CYS A 624 11.33 4.21 34.69
CA CYS A 624 12.47 4.49 33.80
C CYS A 624 13.04 5.88 34.12
N LEU A 625 14.34 6.09 33.90
CA LEU A 625 15.00 7.39 34.13
C LEU A 625 14.61 8.41 33.04
N LEU A 626 14.39 9.65 33.46
CA LEU A 626 14.34 10.80 32.57
C LEU A 626 15.76 11.13 32.08
N LYS A 627 15.87 11.54 30.82
CA LYS A 627 17.14 11.82 30.14
C LYS A 627 17.94 12.89 30.88
N GLY A 628 19.21 12.60 31.18
CA GLY A 628 20.05 13.45 32.02
C GLY A 628 19.73 13.34 33.52
N ASN A 629 19.15 12.20 33.94
CA ASN A 629 18.96 11.80 35.33
C ASN A 629 18.20 12.80 36.24
N MET A 630 17.40 13.71 35.69
CA MET A 630 16.60 14.67 36.47
C MET A 630 15.27 14.09 37.00
N GLY A 631 15.19 12.78 37.23
CA GLY A 631 14.00 12.10 37.76
C GLY A 631 13.61 10.84 37.01
N VAL A 632 12.35 10.41 37.15
CA VAL A 632 11.80 9.18 36.56
C VAL A 632 10.42 9.38 35.93
N CYS A 633 10.03 8.49 35.02
CA CYS A 633 8.64 8.27 34.62
C CYS A 633 8.22 6.82 34.92
N PHE A 634 6.95 6.61 35.30
CA PHE A 634 6.41 5.28 35.64
C PHE A 634 4.92 5.16 35.30
N ASP A 635 4.43 3.92 35.17
CA ASP A 635 3.02 3.61 34.90
C ASP A 635 2.25 3.23 36.17
N VAL A 636 1.05 3.78 36.32
CA VAL A 636 0.11 3.56 37.43
C VAL A 636 -1.26 3.19 36.85
N PRO A 637 -2.06 2.30 37.45
CA PRO A 637 -3.46 2.10 37.08
C PRO A 637 -4.27 3.39 37.16
N THR A 638 -5.16 3.64 36.19
CA THR A 638 -5.98 4.86 36.11
C THR A 638 -6.79 5.14 37.38
N THR A 639 -7.23 4.08 38.08
CA THR A 639 -8.02 4.22 39.32
C THR A 639 -7.23 4.79 40.50
N GLU A 640 -5.89 4.69 40.46
CA GLU A 640 -5.03 5.13 41.55
C GLU A 640 -4.25 6.42 41.20
N SER A 641 -4.28 6.93 39.97
CA SER A 641 -3.48 8.12 39.60
C SER A 641 -3.92 9.40 40.33
N GLU A 642 -5.23 9.61 40.51
CA GLU A 642 -5.76 10.72 41.32
C GLU A 642 -5.37 10.57 42.80
N ARG A 643 -5.37 9.33 43.28
CA ARG A 643 -5.00 8.98 44.66
C ARG A 643 -3.51 9.21 44.91
N LEU A 644 -2.63 8.83 43.99
CA LEU A 644 -1.20 9.11 44.11
C LEU A 644 -0.91 10.62 44.10
N GLN A 645 -1.71 11.42 43.37
CA GLN A 645 -1.61 12.89 43.45
C GLN A 645 -2.12 13.44 44.79
N ALA A 646 -3.20 12.88 45.35
CA ALA A 646 -3.73 13.28 46.67
C ALA A 646 -2.81 12.87 47.85
N GLU A 647 -2.14 11.71 47.75
CA GLU A 647 -1.11 11.28 48.72
C GLU A 647 0.25 11.99 48.48
N TRP A 648 0.43 12.76 47.39
CA TRP A 648 1.69 13.46 47.09
C TRP A 648 1.67 14.92 47.52
N HIS A 649 2.17 15.18 48.73
CA HIS A 649 2.33 16.54 49.25
C HIS A 649 3.64 16.72 50.03
N ASP A 650 4.12 17.98 50.07
CA ASP A 650 5.27 18.40 50.90
C ASP A 650 6.60 17.70 50.50
N SER A 651 6.93 17.64 49.22
CA SER A 651 8.23 17.14 48.72
C SER A 651 8.84 18.12 47.73
N ASP A 652 10.18 18.19 47.71
CA ASP A 652 10.97 18.96 46.75
C ASP A 652 10.94 18.36 45.33
N TRP A 653 10.42 17.13 45.18
CA TRP A 653 10.29 16.42 43.91
C TRP A 653 8.88 16.63 43.31
N ILE A 654 8.81 16.92 42.01
CA ILE A 654 7.58 17.33 41.33
C ILE A 654 6.92 16.12 40.65
N LEU A 655 5.80 15.66 41.21
CA LEU A 655 4.95 14.63 40.60
C LEU A 655 3.96 15.27 39.61
N SER A 656 3.97 14.83 38.35
CA SER A 656 3.21 15.43 37.25
C SER A 656 2.62 14.40 36.28
N LEU A 657 1.63 14.83 35.48
CA LEU A 657 1.03 14.05 34.39
C LEU A 657 1.48 14.61 33.04
N PRO A 658 2.42 13.98 32.33
CA PRO A 658 3.00 14.52 31.12
C PRO A 658 2.06 14.31 29.92
N ALA A 659 1.74 15.38 29.20
CA ALA A 659 0.84 15.32 28.03
C ALA A 659 1.44 14.65 26.77
N LYS A 660 2.71 14.26 26.83
CA LYS A 660 3.49 13.55 25.81
C LYS A 660 4.53 12.68 26.52
N LEU A 661 4.96 11.58 25.89
CA LEU A 661 6.07 10.77 26.41
C LEU A 661 7.31 11.66 26.64
N PRO A 662 7.87 11.73 27.87
CA PRO A 662 9.10 12.47 28.13
C PRO A 662 10.30 11.93 27.34
N GLU A 663 11.40 12.69 27.29
CA GLU A 663 12.67 12.12 26.82
C GLU A 663 13.23 11.20 27.91
N ILE A 664 13.08 9.88 27.71
CA ILE A 664 13.61 8.83 28.57
C ILE A 664 15.08 8.58 28.23
N GLU A 665 15.92 8.31 29.23
CA GLU A 665 17.31 7.87 29.06
C GLU A 665 17.35 6.52 28.30
N GLU A 666 18.11 6.40 27.20
CA GLU A 666 18.24 5.11 26.49
C GLU A 666 19.10 4.14 27.31
N TYR A 667 18.45 3.37 28.19
CA TYR A 667 19.10 2.37 29.05
C TYR A 667 19.87 1.34 28.21
N TYR A 668 21.20 1.46 28.19
CA TYR A 668 22.09 0.53 27.51
C TYR A 668 22.13 -0.81 28.28
N ASP A 669 21.24 -1.76 27.96
CA ASP A 669 21.44 -3.17 28.32
C ASP A 669 22.61 -3.74 27.50
N GLY A 670 23.82 -3.41 27.95
CA GLY A 670 25.08 -3.85 27.39
C GLY A 670 25.49 -5.25 27.83
N ASN A 671 24.72 -5.99 28.65
CA ASN A 671 25.13 -7.32 29.10
C ASN A 671 24.02 -8.26 29.61
N THR A 672 23.13 -8.72 28.74
CA THR A 672 22.39 -9.98 28.97
C THR A 672 22.95 -11.13 28.12
N SER A 673 24.17 -11.57 28.43
CA SER A 673 24.69 -12.85 27.96
C SER A 673 24.13 -14.03 28.78
N SER A 674 23.26 -14.82 28.15
CA SER A 674 22.87 -16.20 28.50
C SER A 674 23.07 -16.69 29.95
N ASN A 675 22.16 -16.39 30.88
CA ASN A 675 21.95 -17.25 32.06
C ASN A 675 20.53 -17.17 32.66
N SER A 676 19.56 -17.82 32.03
CA SER A 676 18.20 -17.94 32.57
C SER A 676 18.14 -18.92 33.75
N ARG A 677 18.20 -18.41 34.99
CA ARG A 677 17.82 -19.15 36.20
C ARG A 677 16.69 -18.43 36.93
N GLN A 678 15.49 -18.98 36.79
CA GLN A 678 14.30 -18.53 37.51
C GLN A 678 14.52 -18.64 39.02
N ARG A 679 14.12 -17.61 39.76
CA ARG A 679 14.12 -17.61 41.23
C ARG A 679 12.68 -17.54 41.75
N SER A 680 11.91 -18.60 41.48
CA SER A 680 10.54 -18.76 41.97
C SER A 680 10.50 -18.93 43.49
N GLY A 681 9.42 -18.45 44.11
CA GLY A 681 9.31 -18.27 45.56
C GLY A 681 9.31 -19.55 46.38
N TRP A 682 9.52 -19.38 47.70
CA TRP A 682 9.36 -20.44 48.68
C TRP A 682 7.92 -20.99 48.70
N SER A 683 7.79 -22.30 48.73
CA SER A 683 6.59 -22.98 49.23
C SER A 683 7.00 -24.26 49.96
N SER A 684 6.35 -24.56 51.07
CA SER A 684 6.74 -25.62 52.00
C SER A 684 6.12 -26.97 51.64
N GLY A 685 6.95 -27.99 51.37
CA GLY A 685 6.50 -29.36 51.12
C GLY A 685 7.48 -30.41 51.64
N ARG A 686 7.02 -31.33 52.50
CA ARG A 686 7.80 -32.48 52.98
C ARG A 686 7.84 -33.59 51.92
N SER A 687 9.01 -34.17 51.65
CA SER A 687 9.27 -35.64 51.66
C SER A 687 10.62 -36.01 50.99
N GLY A 688 11.07 -37.27 51.15
CA GLY A 688 11.74 -37.96 50.03
C GLY A 688 13.27 -38.09 49.99
N ARG A 689 13.90 -38.64 51.04
CA ARG A 689 15.15 -39.46 51.06
C ARG A 689 16.11 -39.51 49.84
N SER A 690 17.40 -39.58 50.19
CA SER A 690 18.56 -40.13 49.43
C SER A 690 19.20 -39.23 48.35
N GLY A 691 20.53 -39.23 48.18
CA GLY A 691 21.57 -39.79 49.06
C GLY A 691 22.98 -39.82 48.44
N ARG A 692 24.04 -39.73 49.29
CA ARG A 692 25.48 -39.91 48.98
C ARG A 692 26.10 -38.90 47.98
N SER A 693 26.91 -37.95 48.47
CA SER A 693 28.39 -37.99 48.51
C SER A 693 29.07 -37.95 47.12
N GLY A 694 30.10 -37.15 46.86
CA GLY A 694 30.89 -36.28 47.74
C GLY A 694 32.38 -36.35 47.37
N GLY A 695 33.06 -35.22 47.23
CA GLY A 695 34.48 -35.16 46.85
C GLY A 695 34.95 -33.73 46.59
N ARG A 696 36.10 -33.37 47.17
CA ARG A 696 36.82 -32.10 46.95
C ARG A 696 38.20 -32.41 46.37
N SER A 697 38.92 -31.34 45.98
CA SER A 697 40.31 -31.28 45.50
C SER A 697 40.53 -31.63 44.01
N GLY A 698 41.59 -31.13 43.35
CA GLY A 698 42.50 -30.04 43.76
C GLY A 698 43.96 -30.22 43.37
N GLY A 699 44.51 -29.26 42.62
CA GLY A 699 45.91 -29.20 42.12
C GLY A 699 45.91 -29.00 40.59
N ARG A 700 46.65 -28.06 39.96
CA ARG A 700 48.04 -27.52 40.05
C ARG A 700 49.07 -28.31 39.23
N SER A 701 49.97 -27.54 38.59
CA SER A 701 51.02 -27.92 37.62
C SER A 701 50.50 -28.33 36.22
N GLY A 702 51.20 -28.03 35.12
CA GLY A 702 52.46 -27.28 35.01
C GLY A 702 52.88 -26.84 33.59
N ARG A 703 54.00 -26.11 33.56
CA ARG A 703 54.86 -25.70 32.41
C ARG A 703 55.24 -26.89 31.49
N GLN A 704 55.77 -26.77 30.26
CA GLN A 704 56.46 -25.70 29.49
C GLN A 704 56.37 -26.08 27.97
N SER A 705 56.11 -25.17 27.01
CA SER A 705 57.06 -24.36 26.19
C SER A 705 57.89 -25.07 25.09
N ARG A 706 58.19 -24.33 24.00
CA ARG A 706 58.99 -24.64 22.78
C ARG A 706 58.25 -25.49 21.73
N GLN A 707 58.09 -25.05 20.47
CA GLN A 707 59.04 -24.57 19.43
C GLN A 707 59.80 -25.70 18.73
N GLY A 708 59.60 -25.82 17.41
CA GLY A 708 60.32 -26.72 16.50
C GLY A 708 59.75 -26.60 15.08
N SER A 709 60.51 -26.01 14.16
CA SER A 709 60.10 -25.74 12.77
C SER A 709 60.78 -26.72 11.79
N ARG A 710 60.40 -26.65 10.49
CA ARG A 710 61.01 -27.31 9.31
C ARG A 710 60.61 -28.79 9.08
N SER A 711 60.68 -29.35 7.86
CA SER A 711 60.55 -28.76 6.51
C SER A 711 60.51 -29.84 5.42
N GLY A 712 59.63 -29.69 4.42
CA GLY A 712 59.62 -30.44 3.15
C GLY A 712 59.30 -31.94 3.27
N SER A 713 59.21 -32.73 2.19
CA SER A 713 58.87 -32.49 0.76
C SER A 713 59.23 -33.76 -0.02
N ARG A 714 58.58 -34.05 -1.17
CA ARG A 714 58.90 -35.15 -2.13
C ARG A 714 58.55 -36.58 -1.65
N GLN A 715 58.21 -37.55 -2.53
CA GLN A 715 57.67 -37.53 -3.91
C GLN A 715 57.18 -38.95 -4.28
N ASP A 716 56.32 -39.05 -5.31
CA ASP A 716 55.91 -40.27 -6.04
C ASP A 716 55.19 -41.40 -5.25
N GLY A 717 54.32 -42.22 -5.83
CA GLY A 717 53.72 -42.19 -7.17
C GLY A 717 53.86 -43.50 -7.95
N ARG A 718 52.77 -44.26 -8.15
CA ARG A 718 52.65 -45.31 -9.20
C ARG A 718 51.20 -45.74 -9.48
N ARG A 719 50.97 -46.31 -10.66
CA ARG A 719 49.66 -46.71 -11.22
C ARG A 719 49.54 -48.25 -11.30
N ARG A 720 48.30 -48.78 -11.20
CA ARG A 720 47.71 -49.93 -11.95
C ARG A 720 46.38 -50.35 -11.30
N SER A 721 45.43 -51.03 -11.94
CA SER A 721 44.65 -50.77 -13.18
C SER A 721 43.91 -52.07 -13.61
N GLY A 722 42.61 -51.99 -13.90
CA GLY A 722 41.82 -53.09 -14.50
C GLY A 722 40.85 -53.78 -13.52
N ASN A 723 39.78 -54.47 -13.98
CA ASN A 723 39.22 -54.54 -15.34
C ASN A 723 37.71 -54.96 -15.29
N ARG A 724 37.04 -54.87 -16.45
CA ARG A 724 35.68 -55.33 -16.88
C ARG A 724 35.08 -56.53 -16.09
N ASN A 725 33.76 -56.78 -16.07
CA ASN A 725 32.93 -56.99 -17.28
C ASN A 725 31.40 -57.20 -17.02
N ARG A 726 30.61 -57.24 -18.11
CA ARG A 726 29.21 -57.77 -18.29
C ARG A 726 28.05 -56.96 -17.65
N SER A 727 26.82 -56.89 -18.22
CA SER A 727 26.33 -57.20 -19.59
C SER A 727 24.93 -56.58 -19.85
N ARG A 728 24.47 -56.48 -21.12
CA ARG A 728 23.20 -55.84 -21.55
C ARG A 728 21.98 -56.78 -21.58
N SER A 729 20.80 -56.28 -21.17
CA SER A 729 19.44 -56.53 -21.74
C SER A 729 18.39 -55.70 -20.94
N GLY A 730 17.23 -55.25 -21.42
CA GLY A 730 16.71 -55.19 -22.80
C GLY A 730 15.17 -55.14 -22.90
N GLY A 731 14.58 -53.95 -23.15
CA GLY A 731 13.30 -53.81 -23.86
C GLY A 731 11.99 -53.50 -23.09
N HIS A 732 11.14 -52.73 -23.78
CA HIS A 732 9.67 -52.67 -23.77
C HIS A 732 8.83 -52.06 -22.61
N LYS A 733 8.20 -50.93 -22.98
CA LYS A 733 6.86 -50.39 -22.63
C LYS A 733 5.87 -51.36 -21.95
N ARG A 734 5.13 -50.85 -20.96
CA ARG A 734 3.73 -50.40 -21.16
C ARG A 734 3.22 -49.48 -20.05
N SER A 735 2.14 -48.78 -20.37
CA SER A 735 1.38 -47.86 -19.51
C SER A 735 0.22 -48.57 -18.82
N PHE A 736 -0.21 -48.02 -17.68
CA PHE A 736 -1.55 -47.42 -17.57
C PHE A 736 -1.43 -46.04 -16.94
#